data_AF-A0A949XL61-F1
#
_entry.id   AF-A0A949XL61-F1
#
_cell.length_a   1.000
_cell.length_b   1.000
_cell.length_c   1.000
_cell.angle_alpha   90.00
_cell.angle_beta   90.00
_cell.angle_gamma   90.00
#
_symmetry.space_group_name_H-M   'P 1'
#
loop_
_entity.id
_entity.type
_entity.pdbx_description
1 polymer ?
#
loop_
_entity_poly.entity_id
_entity_poly.type
_entity_poly.pdbx_seq_one_letter_code
_entity_poly.pdbx_strand_id
1 'polypeptide(L)'
;TDPRCAELALGDGIHVVVGDATHPETVEQLFSGELFDIVVDDGSHVSSDIIAAFFTCFPHVSPGGVYLVEDLHTSYWPTHGGGLRRPCSAMEFLKSLTDTLNADHLSAGDKTFGSEGTELAALGSWIDSVSFYDSLAAVRKRTSSKRSPYSRAVTGLQADVVPALDILVTAGPGSSDIQAGEITAHALDMQMLGEVRRRRIEAAELHNRLTASQAEVEVSRREIGSHKQALQAAQLEAKQSLKAAQLEAERHVSRARVQRDRARLDLSREVGRLLAAVADAVTERDAALAEAEAERHAAVAAAKSECDAAVREAKAQRDAAIARAAAVESSGFWRLSGPARRLLEAFPPVHRAARGTMRWVHRTATGELRYETPAVASKPVPEPCRIGVNTSLDTATVIPEGNSGETVPYQPCEAPVGRFDRNSTNYGELFAGAYGLKAIQLPEDARKCLLVPFEGVTLPTTVPRIAVMVHAFYPERLEIILRYITEIPGSPDLFVTTDTESKKAEIESALSDWRGRKYEIRVLPNRGRDIGPKLYGLADVYEKYDLVLHLHTKRSPHINEERGTDWFDHLLRTLVGSEQVIRSLLAAFAMQPKLGLLFADHWPPVTGFVNWGYDYLIARELAKEIGFDLSREEPLEFPSGSMFWARPGALAPLLSLNFGPEDFPEEEGQTDGTVAHAVERLFLRVCEQSGYSWARIANIEISDGEARRAIHVRSNEALRDALRRHPGLFADPALKASARVLPARPETWPLRIAPEFDTRPRVTLMIPTFHAASLFGGIATAHALFERVADALGPEFERRIVITSDNRPLSQDDLPQGWSLVGPTDESSDRSAVLITPANRCDHGLPVRPHDVFFASAWWDAAASFGLIDLQRGFFGCGARLRYFIQDYEPNFSAWSAPWVMAERTYHRQDDTVAIVNSGFLADYLEDLGLRFSERHVFRPLWNSGLGIADADATGREDLLLVYWRPHVERNLGPIVQSALAQWLEQNPYGAQRWRILGIGEDGEDVQLTDWRSMTTLGKLTLSDYRALLRRAKVGLCLMLSPHPSYPPLEMGAFGMRVVTNGFSSKDLSRFGDGIESVPPVPEAIAGALGRATEYWATGNPGSLKFDFNGAFADEVELDDLAGEIATGVRSDVGLSTSSAVLLPR
;
A
#
# COMPACT_ATOMS: atom_id res chain seq x y z
N THR A 1 -1.71 7.87 48.65
CA THR A 1 -1.80 6.78 49.65
C THR A 1 -2.35 7.31 50.96
N ASP A 2 -3.09 6.50 51.73
CA ASP A 2 -3.59 6.87 53.06
C ASP A 2 -2.72 6.22 54.14
N PRO A 3 -2.05 6.99 55.03
CA PRO A 3 -1.15 6.43 56.04
C PRO A 3 -1.87 5.54 57.06
N ARG A 4 -3.19 5.70 57.25
CA ARG A 4 -3.98 4.90 58.20
C ARG A 4 -4.05 3.42 57.84
N CYS A 5 -3.77 3.06 56.57
CA CYS A 5 -3.70 1.66 56.17
C CYS A 5 -2.58 0.89 56.90
N ALA A 6 -1.50 1.56 57.34
CA ALA A 6 -0.43 0.93 58.12
C ALA A 6 -0.87 0.53 59.54
N GLU A 7 -2.03 0.99 60.02
CA GLU A 7 -2.60 0.65 61.33
C GLU A 7 -3.47 -0.64 61.28
N LEU A 8 -3.63 -1.25 60.10
CA LEU A 8 -4.48 -2.42 59.89
C LEU A 8 -3.80 -3.73 60.30
N ALA A 9 -4.13 -4.23 61.49
CA ALA A 9 -3.72 -5.56 61.96
C ALA A 9 -4.52 -6.68 61.28
N LEU A 10 -4.03 -7.18 60.14
CA LEU A 10 -4.71 -8.19 59.30
C LEU A 10 -4.45 -9.66 59.72
N GLY A 11 -3.59 -9.90 60.72
CA GLY A 11 -3.29 -11.23 61.27
C GLY A 11 -1.84 -11.66 61.08
N ASP A 12 -1.44 -12.74 61.76
CA ASP A 12 -0.06 -13.24 61.73
C ASP A 12 0.38 -13.62 60.31
N GLY A 13 1.48 -13.00 59.85
CA GLY A 13 2.04 -13.21 58.51
C GLY A 13 1.43 -12.32 57.41
N ILE A 14 0.56 -11.36 57.73
CA ILE A 14 0.12 -10.32 56.79
C ILE A 14 0.67 -8.97 57.26
N HIS A 15 1.53 -8.37 56.44
CA HIS A 15 2.17 -7.09 56.71
C HIS A 15 1.60 -6.03 55.75
N VAL A 16 1.14 -4.88 56.29
CA VAL A 16 0.66 -3.76 55.49
C VAL A 16 1.72 -2.66 55.51
N VAL A 17 2.13 -2.22 54.32
CA VAL A 17 3.15 -1.18 54.13
C VAL A 17 2.59 -0.12 53.18
N VAL A 18 2.85 1.16 53.45
CA VAL A 18 2.22 2.28 52.74
C VAL A 18 3.29 3.18 52.11
N GLY A 19 3.25 3.30 50.79
CA GLY A 19 4.07 4.22 50.00
C GLY A 19 3.62 4.23 48.54
N ASP A 20 4.44 4.81 47.66
CA ASP A 20 4.17 4.87 46.22
C ASP A 20 5.01 3.82 45.49
N ALA A 21 4.37 2.87 44.83
CA ALA A 21 5.03 1.79 44.10
C ALA A 21 5.71 2.27 42.80
N THR A 22 5.34 3.44 42.27
CA THR A 22 5.95 4.01 41.05
C THR A 22 7.37 4.55 41.29
N HIS A 23 7.78 4.72 42.56
CA HIS A 23 9.05 5.34 42.93
C HIS A 23 10.06 4.28 43.44
N PRO A 24 11.17 4.02 42.72
CA PRO A 24 12.14 2.97 43.08
C PRO A 24 12.70 3.10 44.50
N GLU A 25 13.05 4.32 44.92
CA GLU A 25 13.57 4.60 46.26
C GLU A 25 12.58 4.27 47.38
N THR A 26 11.28 4.34 47.10
CA THR A 26 10.24 3.94 48.06
C THR A 26 10.13 2.43 48.11
N VAL A 27 10.05 1.75 46.97
CA VAL A 27 9.95 0.28 46.90
C VAL A 27 11.14 -0.41 47.58
N GLU A 28 12.37 0.04 47.33
CA GLU A 28 13.58 -0.50 47.97
C GLU A 28 13.55 -0.32 49.50
N GLN A 29 13.07 0.83 50.01
CA GLN A 29 12.91 1.05 51.45
C GLN A 29 11.81 0.17 52.06
N LEU A 30 10.65 0.06 51.39
CA LEU A 30 9.50 -0.67 51.90
C LEU A 30 9.70 -2.19 51.87
N PHE A 31 10.40 -2.71 50.87
CA PHE A 31 10.71 -4.14 50.75
C PHE A 31 12.05 -4.50 51.42
N SER A 32 12.94 -3.54 51.70
CA SER A 32 14.20 -3.74 52.42
C SER A 32 15.09 -4.88 51.86
N GLY A 33 15.02 -5.10 50.54
CA GLY A 33 15.75 -6.16 49.84
C GLY A 33 15.12 -7.57 49.94
N GLU A 34 13.91 -7.72 50.47
CA GLU A 34 13.16 -8.98 50.43
C GLU A 34 12.79 -9.37 48.98
N LEU A 35 12.52 -10.68 48.80
CA LEU A 35 12.12 -11.27 47.53
C LEU A 35 10.79 -12.03 47.67
N PHE A 36 9.89 -11.86 46.70
CA PHE A 36 8.53 -12.38 46.73
C PHE A 36 8.31 -13.43 45.64
N ASP A 37 7.83 -14.63 46.01
CA ASP A 37 7.57 -15.71 45.05
C ASP A 37 6.43 -15.38 44.06
N ILE A 38 5.48 -14.55 44.49
CA ILE A 38 4.41 -13.99 43.67
C ILE A 38 4.24 -12.52 44.06
N VAL A 39 4.15 -11.63 43.06
CA VAL A 39 3.66 -10.25 43.21
C VAL A 39 2.37 -10.11 42.40
N VAL A 40 1.38 -9.42 42.95
CA VAL A 40 0.11 -9.11 42.27
C VAL A 40 -0.03 -7.59 42.22
N ASP A 41 -0.09 -7.06 41.00
CA ASP A 41 -0.31 -5.67 40.68
C ASP A 41 -1.80 -5.47 40.35
N ASP A 42 -2.51 -4.99 41.37
CA ASP A 42 -3.93 -4.59 41.38
C ASP A 42 -3.97 -3.05 41.52
N GLY A 43 -3.12 -2.37 40.74
CA GLY A 43 -2.69 -0.98 40.93
C GLY A 43 -3.73 0.09 40.56
N SER A 44 -3.28 1.31 40.23
CA SER A 44 -4.15 2.47 39.96
C SER A 44 -5.02 2.36 38.70
N HIS A 45 -4.94 1.24 37.97
CA HIS A 45 -5.44 1.02 36.62
C HIS A 45 -4.81 1.92 35.52
N VAL A 46 -4.01 2.94 35.89
CA VAL A 46 -3.40 3.86 34.93
C VAL A 46 -2.16 3.22 34.30
N SER A 47 -2.07 3.26 32.97
CA SER A 47 -1.02 2.60 32.21
C SER A 47 0.40 3.04 32.57
N SER A 48 0.63 4.32 32.87
CA SER A 48 1.94 4.83 33.32
C SER A 48 2.40 4.18 34.61
N ASP A 49 1.46 4.03 35.54
CA ASP A 49 1.74 3.65 36.92
C ASP A 49 2.00 2.14 37.00
N ILE A 50 1.24 1.35 36.25
CA ILE A 50 1.45 -0.10 36.06
C ILE A 50 2.83 -0.36 35.42
N ILE A 51 3.22 0.43 34.43
CA ILE A 51 4.56 0.30 33.81
C ILE A 51 5.64 0.63 34.85
N ALA A 52 5.52 1.75 35.57
CA ALA A 52 6.47 2.14 36.61
C ALA A 52 6.55 1.11 37.75
N ALA A 53 5.42 0.63 38.25
CA ALA A 53 5.33 -0.41 39.28
C ALA A 53 5.95 -1.74 38.82
N PHE A 54 5.80 -2.11 37.54
CA PHE A 54 6.52 -3.26 36.99
C PHE A 54 8.04 -3.06 37.03
N PHE A 55 8.54 -1.90 36.60
CA PHE A 55 9.99 -1.61 36.64
C PHE A 55 10.57 -1.62 38.07
N THR A 56 9.82 -1.14 39.08
CA THR A 56 10.27 -1.12 40.48
C THR A 56 10.11 -2.45 41.19
N CYS A 57 8.98 -3.15 41.03
CA CYS A 57 8.65 -4.34 41.82
C CYS A 57 9.08 -5.66 41.15
N PHE A 58 9.20 -5.75 39.81
CA PHE A 58 9.71 -6.97 39.15
C PHE A 58 11.14 -7.37 39.58
N PRO A 59 12.09 -6.44 39.86
CA PRO A 59 13.36 -6.75 40.50
C PRO A 59 13.23 -7.59 41.79
N HIS A 60 12.20 -7.37 42.61
CA HIS A 60 11.97 -8.08 43.87
C HIS A 60 11.22 -9.41 43.74
N VAL A 61 10.79 -9.83 42.55
CA VAL A 61 10.23 -11.18 42.37
C VAL A 61 11.34 -12.24 42.54
N SER A 62 11.08 -13.34 43.27
CA SER A 62 12.01 -14.46 43.41
C SER A 62 12.41 -15.07 42.05
N PRO A 63 13.64 -15.56 41.85
CA PRO A 63 14.01 -16.30 40.64
C PRO A 63 13.17 -17.57 40.47
N GLY A 64 12.33 -17.63 39.43
CA GLY A 64 11.34 -18.69 39.19
C GLY A 64 9.89 -18.30 39.53
N GLY A 65 9.71 -17.19 40.24
CA GLY A 65 8.42 -16.61 40.66
C GLY A 65 7.68 -15.86 39.55
N VAL A 66 6.54 -15.24 39.90
CA VAL A 66 5.60 -14.65 38.93
C VAL A 66 5.17 -13.25 39.36
N TYR A 67 5.18 -12.31 38.42
CA TYR A 67 4.47 -11.02 38.52
C TYR A 67 3.13 -11.15 37.79
N LEU A 68 2.03 -10.83 38.46
CA LEU A 68 0.67 -10.82 37.91
C LEU A 68 0.20 -9.37 37.81
N VAL A 69 -0.46 -9.01 36.71
CA VAL A 69 -1.11 -7.70 36.53
C VAL A 69 -2.58 -7.96 36.23
N GLU A 70 -3.48 -7.54 37.12
CA GLU A 70 -4.94 -7.67 36.94
C GLU A 70 -5.55 -6.40 36.30
N ASP A 71 -6.87 -6.38 36.09
CA ASP A 71 -7.67 -5.30 35.51
C ASP A 71 -7.16 -4.57 34.25
N LEU A 72 -6.33 -5.26 33.45
CA LEU A 72 -5.79 -4.79 32.16
C LEU A 72 -6.83 -4.48 31.08
N HIS A 73 -8.12 -4.76 31.29
CA HIS A 73 -9.19 -4.22 30.45
C HIS A 73 -9.17 -2.68 30.42
N THR A 74 -8.76 -2.04 31.52
CA THR A 74 -8.56 -0.58 31.63
C THR A 74 -7.43 -0.06 30.72
N SER A 75 -6.46 -0.89 30.34
CA SER A 75 -5.40 -0.54 29.38
C SER A 75 -5.91 -0.34 27.94
N TYR A 76 -7.20 -0.59 27.68
CA TYR A 76 -7.87 -0.22 26.43
C TYR A 76 -8.67 1.10 26.53
N TRP A 77 -8.78 1.70 27.73
CA TRP A 77 -9.58 2.89 27.97
C TRP A 77 -8.72 4.17 27.93
N PRO A 78 -9.03 5.17 27.07
CA PRO A 78 -8.24 6.39 26.95
C PRO A 78 -8.03 7.17 28.26
N THR A 79 -9.02 7.13 29.16
CA THR A 79 -9.04 7.76 30.49
C THR A 79 -7.99 7.20 31.46
N HIS A 80 -7.46 6.01 31.21
CA HIS A 80 -6.47 5.33 32.05
C HIS A 80 -5.11 5.21 31.34
N GLY A 81 -4.83 6.14 30.41
CA GLY A 81 -3.67 6.09 29.51
C GLY A 81 -3.74 5.00 28.43
N GLY A 82 -4.81 4.20 28.41
CA GLY A 82 -4.99 3.05 27.54
C GLY A 82 -5.47 3.38 26.13
N GLY A 83 -5.61 2.34 25.30
CA GLY A 83 -6.19 2.41 23.96
C GLY A 83 -5.72 1.26 23.06
N LEU A 84 -6.57 0.82 22.14
CA LEU A 84 -6.23 -0.29 21.22
C LEU A 84 -5.00 0.06 20.37
N ARG A 85 -3.89 -0.68 20.57
CA ARG A 85 -2.58 -0.40 19.95
C ARG A 85 -2.00 0.99 20.26
N ARG A 86 -2.43 1.63 21.36
CA ARG A 86 -1.86 2.92 21.80
C ARG A 86 -0.45 2.69 22.36
N PRO A 87 0.60 3.33 21.79
CA PRO A 87 1.93 3.32 22.39
C PRO A 87 1.89 3.81 23.84
N CYS A 88 2.76 3.26 24.68
CA CYS A 88 2.84 3.55 26.13
C CYS A 88 1.61 3.15 26.97
N SER A 89 0.64 2.40 26.41
CA SER A 89 -0.34 1.68 27.24
C SER A 89 0.29 0.43 27.87
N ALA A 90 -0.12 0.06 29.08
CA ALA A 90 0.47 -1.08 29.79
C ALA A 90 0.28 -2.40 29.02
N MET A 91 -0.82 -2.54 28.27
CA MET A 91 -1.09 -3.67 27.39
C MET A 91 -0.09 -3.78 26.20
N GLU A 92 0.31 -2.68 25.57
CA GLU A 92 1.33 -2.75 24.51
C GLU A 92 2.76 -2.86 25.08
N PHE A 93 3.03 -2.30 26.26
CA PHE A 93 4.28 -2.53 27.01
C PHE A 93 4.46 -4.02 27.37
N LEU A 94 3.44 -4.66 27.97
CA LEU A 94 3.51 -6.07 28.33
C LEU A 94 3.73 -6.99 27.10
N LYS A 95 3.32 -6.54 25.89
CA LYS A 95 3.60 -7.25 24.64
C LYS A 95 5.05 -7.08 24.17
N SER A 96 5.66 -5.89 24.28
CA SER A 96 7.06 -5.68 23.85
C SER A 96 8.06 -6.51 24.67
N LEU A 97 7.68 -6.93 25.89
CA LEU A 97 8.41 -7.95 26.65
C LEU A 97 8.56 -9.28 25.90
N THR A 98 7.64 -9.64 24.99
CA THR A 98 7.75 -10.85 24.15
C THR A 98 8.81 -10.71 23.05
N ASP A 99 9.02 -9.51 22.51
CA ASP A 99 10.12 -9.23 21.57
C ASP A 99 11.46 -9.22 22.30
N THR A 100 11.48 -8.70 23.53
CA THR A 100 12.67 -8.66 24.38
C THR A 100 13.09 -10.06 24.82
N LEU A 101 12.14 -10.95 25.16
CA LEU A 101 12.37 -12.37 25.41
C LEU A 101 13.07 -13.08 24.23
N ASN A 102 12.72 -12.67 23.00
CA ASN A 102 13.21 -13.23 21.74
C ASN A 102 14.39 -12.45 21.12
N ALA A 103 14.96 -11.44 21.80
CA ALA A 103 15.96 -10.52 21.23
C ALA A 103 17.27 -11.20 20.74
N ASP A 104 17.54 -12.45 21.08
CA ASP A 104 18.65 -13.24 20.50
C ASP A 104 18.42 -13.63 19.02
N HIS A 105 17.19 -13.57 18.53
CA HIS A 105 16.81 -13.95 17.16
C HIS A 105 16.75 -12.77 16.19
N LEU A 106 16.87 -11.53 16.70
CA LEU A 106 16.92 -10.30 15.90
C LEU A 106 18.32 -10.04 15.35
N SER A 107 18.42 -9.43 14.16
CA SER A 107 19.70 -9.02 13.56
C SER A 107 20.33 -7.89 14.38
N ALA A 108 21.63 -7.66 14.23
CA ALA A 108 22.35 -6.66 15.05
C ALA A 108 21.82 -5.21 14.86
N GLY A 109 21.27 -4.86 13.69
CA GLY A 109 20.64 -3.56 13.44
C GLY A 109 19.22 -3.42 14.02
N ASP A 110 18.53 -4.53 14.25
CA ASP A 110 17.10 -4.57 14.61
C ASP A 110 16.87 -4.46 16.13
N LYS A 111 17.93 -4.41 16.94
CA LYS A 111 17.86 -4.41 18.43
C LYS A 111 17.68 -3.00 19.03
N THR A 112 17.10 -2.09 18.26
CA THR A 112 17.03 -0.66 18.57
C THR A 112 15.71 -0.29 19.27
N PHE A 113 15.53 -0.80 20.49
CA PHE A 113 14.37 -0.54 21.37
C PHE A 113 14.33 0.89 21.96
N GLY A 114 14.51 1.92 21.13
CA GLY A 114 14.48 3.33 21.53
C GLY A 114 15.56 3.72 22.55
N SER A 115 15.31 4.82 23.28
CA SER A 115 16.19 5.32 24.35
C SER A 115 16.15 4.51 25.64
N GLU A 116 15.12 3.68 25.84
CA GLU A 116 14.93 2.81 27.01
C GLU A 116 15.53 1.40 26.82
N GLY A 117 16.05 1.11 25.62
CA GLY A 117 16.36 -0.24 25.17
C GLY A 117 17.40 -1.00 26.00
N THR A 118 18.23 -0.31 26.79
CA THR A 118 19.17 -0.95 27.73
C THR A 118 18.48 -1.54 28.96
N GLU A 119 17.42 -0.91 29.47
CA GLU A 119 16.72 -1.36 30.67
C GLU A 119 15.73 -2.48 30.36
N LEU A 120 14.97 -2.33 29.25
CA LEU A 120 14.16 -3.40 28.69
C LEU A 120 15.00 -4.65 28.39
N ALA A 121 16.13 -4.52 27.68
CA ALA A 121 17.00 -5.66 27.39
C ALA A 121 17.58 -6.32 28.66
N ALA A 122 17.88 -5.55 29.71
CA ALA A 122 18.31 -6.08 31.00
C ALA A 122 17.20 -6.90 31.69
N LEU A 123 15.96 -6.41 31.68
CA LEU A 123 14.79 -7.12 32.21
C LEU A 123 14.48 -8.39 31.40
N GLY A 124 14.55 -8.34 30.06
CA GLY A 124 14.33 -9.51 29.20
C GLY A 124 15.29 -10.66 29.47
N SER A 125 16.51 -10.39 29.95
CA SER A 125 17.44 -11.42 30.40
C SER A 125 16.94 -12.24 31.61
N TRP A 126 15.94 -11.72 32.34
CA TRP A 126 15.29 -12.35 33.49
C TRP A 126 13.87 -12.87 33.21
N ILE A 127 13.31 -12.69 32.01
CA ILE A 127 11.97 -13.20 31.67
C ILE A 127 12.06 -14.65 31.15
N ASP A 128 11.19 -15.50 31.68
CA ASP A 128 11.04 -16.92 31.32
C ASP A 128 9.90 -17.09 30.31
N SER A 129 8.75 -16.47 30.62
CA SER A 129 7.56 -16.42 29.77
C SER A 129 6.67 -15.23 30.13
N VAL A 130 5.91 -14.76 29.14
CA VAL A 130 4.78 -13.83 29.31
C VAL A 130 3.52 -14.58 28.87
N SER A 131 2.44 -14.50 29.63
CA SER A 131 1.15 -15.14 29.31
C SER A 131 0.00 -14.17 29.52
N PHE A 132 -0.87 -14.07 28.52
CA PHE A 132 -2.04 -13.19 28.54
C PHE A 132 -3.33 -13.99 28.74
N TYR A 133 -4.23 -13.42 29.53
CA TYR A 133 -5.56 -13.93 29.84
C TYR A 133 -6.56 -12.77 29.74
N ASP A 134 -7.85 -13.09 29.83
CA ASP A 134 -8.89 -12.05 29.84
C ASP A 134 -8.66 -11.08 31.02
N SER A 135 -8.44 -9.81 30.70
CA SER A 135 -8.06 -8.73 31.64
C SER A 135 -6.83 -8.97 32.55
N LEU A 136 -5.93 -9.92 32.23
CA LEU A 136 -4.81 -10.26 33.12
C LEU A 136 -3.54 -10.67 32.34
N ALA A 137 -2.37 -10.27 32.83
CA ALA A 137 -1.08 -10.75 32.34
C ALA A 137 -0.25 -11.40 33.46
N ALA A 138 0.53 -12.42 33.10
CA ALA A 138 1.47 -13.10 33.98
C ALA A 138 2.87 -13.08 33.36
N VAL A 139 3.83 -12.45 34.03
CA VAL A 139 5.25 -12.43 33.64
C VAL A 139 6.03 -13.30 34.61
N ARG A 140 6.56 -14.42 34.11
CA ARG A 140 7.35 -15.34 34.92
C ARG A 140 8.83 -14.97 34.86
N LYS A 141 9.48 -14.91 36.02
CA LYS A 141 10.91 -14.64 36.16
C LYS A 141 11.71 -15.94 36.09
N ARG A 142 12.86 -15.92 35.41
CA ARG A 142 13.77 -17.06 35.29
C ARG A 142 14.38 -17.41 36.65
N THR A 143 14.76 -18.67 36.83
CA THR A 143 15.58 -19.10 37.98
C THR A 143 17.02 -18.56 37.94
N SER A 144 17.47 -18.04 36.78
CA SER A 144 18.76 -17.37 36.60
C SER A 144 18.77 -16.51 35.34
N SER A 145 19.56 -15.43 35.33
CA SER A 145 19.69 -14.54 34.18
C SER A 145 20.31 -15.23 32.96
N LYS A 146 19.81 -14.87 31.79
CA LYS A 146 20.27 -15.33 30.48
C LYS A 146 21.62 -14.68 30.14
N ARG A 147 22.72 -15.44 30.29
CA ARG A 147 24.10 -14.96 30.07
C ARG A 147 24.63 -15.15 28.64
N SER A 148 23.90 -15.89 27.80
CA SER A 148 24.20 -16.09 26.38
C SER A 148 22.92 -16.46 25.64
N PRO A 149 22.90 -16.37 24.30
CA PRO A 149 21.92 -17.06 23.48
C PRO A 149 21.87 -18.56 23.82
N TYR A 150 20.73 -19.20 23.55
CA TYR A 150 20.59 -20.66 23.70
C TYR A 150 21.59 -21.38 22.77
N SER A 151 22.41 -22.25 23.35
CA SER A 151 23.36 -23.06 22.60
C SER A 151 22.63 -24.09 21.72
N ARG A 152 22.69 -23.89 20.40
CA ARG A 152 22.19 -24.86 19.42
C ARG A 152 23.07 -26.11 19.42
N ALA A 153 22.67 -27.13 20.16
CA ALA A 153 23.33 -28.44 20.17
C ALA A 153 23.03 -29.21 18.87
N VAL A 154 23.68 -28.80 17.77
CA VAL A 154 23.67 -29.55 16.51
C VAL A 154 24.67 -30.70 16.63
N THR A 155 24.18 -31.94 16.69
CA THR A 155 25.01 -33.14 16.83
C THR A 155 25.18 -33.82 15.47
N GLY A 156 26.43 -34.04 15.05
CA GLY A 156 26.79 -34.66 13.79
C GLY A 156 28.30 -34.84 13.68
N LEU A 157 28.75 -35.59 12.67
CA LEU A 157 30.18 -35.65 12.34
C LEU A 157 30.60 -34.36 11.62
N GLN A 158 31.78 -33.87 11.97
CA GLN A 158 32.34 -32.65 11.37
C GLN A 158 32.78 -32.96 9.93
N ALA A 159 32.35 -32.11 8.99
CA ALA A 159 32.73 -32.15 7.59
C ALA A 159 33.03 -30.72 7.11
N ASP A 160 34.06 -30.55 6.28
CA ASP A 160 34.48 -29.24 5.80
C ASP A 160 33.49 -28.70 4.75
N VAL A 161 33.03 -27.46 4.96
CA VAL A 161 32.09 -26.79 4.05
C VAL A 161 32.87 -26.21 2.88
N VAL A 162 33.14 -27.04 1.87
CA VAL A 162 33.71 -26.59 0.59
C VAL A 162 32.67 -25.78 -0.18
N PRO A 163 32.97 -24.54 -0.63
CA PRO A 163 32.08 -23.80 -1.52
C PRO A 163 31.82 -24.58 -2.82
N ALA A 164 30.56 -24.63 -3.26
CA ALA A 164 30.15 -25.51 -4.36
C ALA A 164 30.83 -25.22 -5.71
N LEU A 165 31.48 -24.06 -5.88
CA LEU A 165 32.25 -23.74 -7.09
C LEU A 165 33.65 -24.38 -7.10
N ASP A 166 34.33 -24.52 -5.97
CA ASP A 166 35.75 -24.92 -5.94
C ASP A 166 35.96 -26.40 -6.34
N ILE A 167 34.95 -27.23 -6.11
CA ILE A 167 34.92 -28.66 -6.50
C ILE A 167 34.95 -28.82 -8.03
N LEU A 168 34.42 -27.85 -8.79
CA LEU A 168 34.24 -27.96 -10.25
C LEU A 168 35.43 -27.43 -11.07
N VAL A 169 36.39 -26.72 -10.46
CA VAL A 169 37.41 -25.94 -11.20
C VAL A 169 38.82 -26.54 -11.11
N THR A 170 39.11 -27.43 -10.16
CA THR A 170 40.51 -27.84 -9.84
C THR A 170 40.84 -29.33 -10.05
N ALA A 171 39.93 -30.12 -10.62
CA ALA A 171 40.13 -31.55 -10.89
C ALA A 171 41.02 -31.83 -12.13
N GLY A 172 42.31 -31.50 -12.03
CA GLY A 172 43.32 -31.88 -13.03
C GLY A 172 43.62 -33.39 -13.06
N PRO A 173 44.20 -33.93 -14.16
CA PRO A 173 44.42 -35.36 -14.34
C PRO A 173 45.58 -35.90 -13.47
N GLY A 174 45.27 -36.23 -12.21
CA GLY A 174 46.27 -36.74 -11.25
C GLY A 174 45.70 -37.43 -10.00
N SER A 175 44.41 -37.83 -10.01
CA SER A 175 43.68 -38.39 -8.87
C SER A 175 43.40 -39.90 -8.98
N SER A 176 44.24 -40.64 -9.72
CA SER A 176 44.39 -42.08 -9.49
C SER A 176 45.04 -42.33 -8.12
N ASP A 177 44.64 -43.42 -7.47
CA ASP A 177 45.28 -43.97 -6.26
C ASP A 177 45.14 -43.17 -4.95
N ILE A 178 43.88 -42.97 -4.54
CA ILE A 178 43.49 -43.40 -3.18
C ILE A 178 42.74 -44.75 -3.29
N GLN A 179 43.44 -45.76 -3.80
CA GLN A 179 43.09 -47.16 -3.58
C GLN A 179 43.73 -47.58 -2.24
N ALA A 180 42.96 -48.08 -1.26
CA ALA A 180 42.37 -49.41 -1.24
C ALA A 180 43.46 -50.51 -1.27
N GLY A 181 43.80 -51.04 -0.09
CA GLY A 181 44.71 -52.16 0.07
C GLY A 181 44.42 -52.94 1.35
N GLU A 182 44.12 -54.24 1.17
CA GLU A 182 44.47 -55.39 2.03
C GLU A 182 44.10 -55.35 3.55
N ILE A 183 43.49 -56.36 4.19
CA ILE A 183 43.36 -57.81 3.92
C ILE A 183 41.93 -58.29 4.29
N THR A 184 41.60 -59.54 3.91
CA THR A 184 40.45 -60.36 4.39
C THR A 184 39.07 -60.10 3.76
N ALA A 185 38.96 -60.45 2.49
CA ALA A 185 37.74 -61.05 1.95
C ALA A 185 37.48 -62.46 2.57
N HIS A 186 36.37 -63.10 2.16
CA HIS A 186 35.95 -64.47 2.52
C HIS A 186 35.30 -64.69 3.91
N ALA A 187 34.12 -64.10 4.11
CA ALA A 187 33.03 -64.74 4.86
C ALA A 187 31.65 -64.26 4.34
N LEU A 188 30.98 -65.13 3.55
CA LEU A 188 29.55 -65.15 3.15
C LEU A 188 28.85 -63.78 2.92
N ASP A 189 28.40 -63.40 1.71
CA ASP A 189 27.49 -64.11 0.79
C ASP A 189 26.08 -64.45 1.37
N MET A 190 25.09 -64.60 0.49
CA MET A 190 23.65 -64.83 0.74
C MET A 190 22.89 -63.70 1.45
N GLN A 191 23.45 -63.04 2.46
CA GLN A 191 22.70 -62.08 3.27
C GLN A 191 22.32 -60.81 2.48
N MET A 192 23.25 -60.26 1.68
CA MET A 192 22.98 -59.06 0.85
C MET A 192 21.96 -59.31 -0.26
N LEU A 193 21.93 -60.51 -0.86
CA LEU A 193 20.89 -60.87 -1.84
C LEU A 193 19.51 -60.99 -1.20
N GLY A 194 19.44 -61.43 0.07
CA GLY A 194 18.23 -61.37 0.89
C GLY A 194 17.80 -59.94 1.22
N GLU A 195 18.76 -59.05 1.51
CA GLU A 195 18.53 -57.63 1.78
C GLU A 195 17.99 -56.89 0.53
N VAL A 196 18.61 -57.11 -0.63
CA VAL A 196 18.19 -56.52 -1.92
C VAL A 196 16.84 -57.10 -2.38
N ARG A 197 16.56 -58.38 -2.12
CA ARG A 197 15.20 -58.94 -2.34
C ARG A 197 14.17 -58.30 -1.41
N ARG A 198 14.45 -58.16 -0.10
CA ARG A 198 13.55 -57.45 0.83
C ARG A 198 13.28 -56.03 0.37
N ARG A 199 14.32 -55.23 0.08
CA ARG A 199 14.15 -53.85 -0.36
C ARG A 199 13.45 -53.70 -1.72
N ARG A 200 13.57 -54.68 -2.63
CA ARG A 200 12.77 -54.72 -3.87
C ARG A 200 11.30 -55.07 -3.61
N ILE A 201 10.99 -55.92 -2.63
CA ILE A 201 9.62 -56.22 -2.22
C ILE A 201 9.02 -55.01 -1.48
N GLU A 202 9.73 -54.41 -0.52
CA GLU A 202 9.31 -53.17 0.16
C GLU A 202 9.10 -52.02 -0.83
N ALA A 203 9.96 -51.87 -1.84
CA ALA A 203 9.78 -50.87 -2.90
C ALA A 203 8.54 -51.16 -3.77
N ALA A 204 8.26 -52.42 -4.10
CA ALA A 204 7.03 -52.80 -4.81
C ALA A 204 5.77 -52.59 -3.94
N GLU A 205 5.83 -52.87 -2.64
CA GLU A 205 4.74 -52.60 -1.70
C GLU A 205 4.55 -51.10 -1.45
N LEU A 206 5.62 -50.30 -1.45
CA LEU A 206 5.54 -48.83 -1.41
C LEU A 206 4.97 -48.28 -2.72
N HIS A 207 5.37 -48.82 -3.87
CA HIS A 207 4.80 -48.43 -5.17
C HIS A 207 3.31 -48.77 -5.24
N ASN A 208 2.90 -49.99 -4.87
CA ASN A 208 1.50 -50.40 -4.85
C ASN A 208 0.66 -49.56 -3.86
N ARG A 209 1.22 -49.20 -2.68
CA ARG A 209 0.57 -48.26 -1.74
C ARG A 209 0.47 -46.85 -2.31
N LEU A 210 1.49 -46.37 -3.02
CA LEU A 210 1.46 -45.08 -3.71
C LEU A 210 0.40 -45.07 -4.81
N THR A 211 0.31 -46.11 -5.64
CA THR A 211 -0.73 -46.24 -6.68
C THR A 211 -2.14 -46.33 -6.08
N ALA A 212 -2.31 -47.07 -4.98
CA ALA A 212 -3.59 -47.13 -4.27
C ALA A 212 -3.99 -45.76 -3.70
N SER A 213 -3.06 -45.07 -3.03
CA SER A 213 -3.31 -43.73 -2.48
C SER A 213 -3.49 -42.67 -3.58
N GLN A 214 -2.83 -42.80 -4.73
CA GLN A 214 -3.09 -41.99 -5.91
C GLN A 214 -4.51 -42.21 -6.46
N ALA A 215 -5.01 -43.44 -6.47
CA ALA A 215 -6.40 -43.73 -6.84
C ALA A 215 -7.41 -43.19 -5.81
N GLU A 216 -7.12 -43.27 -4.51
CA GLU A 216 -7.91 -42.61 -3.45
C GLU A 216 -7.93 -41.08 -3.61
N VAL A 217 -6.80 -40.47 -4.01
CA VAL A 217 -6.70 -39.05 -4.34
C VAL A 217 -7.46 -38.72 -5.63
N GLU A 218 -7.52 -39.59 -6.64
CA GLU A 218 -8.39 -39.40 -7.80
C GLU A 218 -9.88 -39.46 -7.44
N VAL A 219 -10.30 -40.42 -6.61
CA VAL A 219 -11.68 -40.49 -6.10
C VAL A 219 -12.01 -39.22 -5.32
N SER A 220 -11.13 -38.81 -4.39
CA SER A 220 -11.26 -37.57 -3.63
C SER A 220 -11.33 -36.34 -4.53
N ARG A 221 -10.55 -36.28 -5.63
CA ARG A 221 -10.61 -35.20 -6.63
C ARG A 221 -11.94 -35.18 -7.38
N ARG A 222 -12.52 -36.34 -7.70
CA ARG A 222 -13.85 -36.43 -8.34
C ARG A 222 -14.96 -36.00 -7.37
N GLU A 223 -14.87 -36.40 -6.11
CA GLU A 223 -15.79 -35.95 -5.05
C GLU A 223 -15.68 -34.44 -4.81
N ILE A 224 -14.47 -33.89 -4.68
CA ILE A 224 -14.22 -32.44 -4.60
C ILE A 224 -14.72 -31.72 -5.85
N GLY A 225 -14.59 -32.33 -7.03
CA GLY A 225 -15.18 -31.82 -8.28
C GLY A 225 -16.71 -31.72 -8.22
N SER A 226 -17.37 -32.76 -7.71
CA SER A 226 -18.83 -32.76 -7.52
C SER A 226 -19.28 -31.74 -6.45
N HIS A 227 -18.55 -31.62 -5.34
CA HIS A 227 -18.80 -30.61 -4.31
C HIS A 227 -18.55 -29.19 -4.84
N LYS A 228 -17.58 -28.98 -5.73
CA LYS A 228 -17.32 -27.69 -6.40
C LYS A 228 -18.47 -27.32 -7.35
N GLN A 229 -19.01 -28.29 -8.11
CA GLN A 229 -20.19 -28.07 -8.96
C GLN A 229 -21.45 -27.79 -8.12
N ALA A 230 -21.67 -28.53 -7.03
CA ALA A 230 -22.78 -28.29 -6.10
C ALA A 230 -22.66 -26.91 -5.42
N LEU A 231 -21.45 -26.51 -5.02
CA LEU A 231 -21.18 -25.18 -4.46
C LEU A 231 -21.38 -24.07 -5.50
N GLN A 232 -20.99 -24.28 -6.76
CA GLN A 232 -21.26 -23.33 -7.84
C GLN A 232 -22.76 -23.19 -8.14
N ALA A 233 -23.52 -24.28 -8.11
CA ALA A 233 -24.99 -24.24 -8.22
C ALA A 233 -25.62 -23.47 -7.04
N ALA A 234 -25.23 -23.79 -5.81
CA ALA A 234 -25.70 -23.10 -4.61
C ALA A 234 -25.29 -21.61 -4.59
N GLN A 235 -24.10 -21.26 -5.08
CA GLN A 235 -23.67 -19.86 -5.24
C GLN A 235 -24.45 -19.12 -6.33
N LEU A 236 -24.86 -19.80 -7.41
CA LEU A 236 -25.72 -19.22 -8.45
C LEU A 236 -27.14 -18.98 -7.92
N GLU A 237 -27.71 -19.96 -7.21
CA GLU A 237 -29.02 -19.87 -6.56
C GLU A 237 -29.05 -18.81 -5.44
N ALA A 238 -27.97 -18.71 -4.65
CA ALA A 238 -27.77 -17.64 -3.66
C ALA A 238 -27.61 -16.26 -4.32
N LYS A 239 -26.90 -16.14 -5.45
CA LYS A 239 -26.81 -14.88 -6.22
C LYS A 239 -28.16 -14.47 -6.84
N GLN A 240 -28.95 -15.43 -7.33
CA GLN A 240 -30.30 -15.16 -7.83
C GLN A 240 -31.24 -14.74 -6.69
N SER A 241 -31.18 -15.41 -5.55
CA SER A 241 -31.94 -15.06 -4.34
C SER A 241 -31.54 -13.69 -3.78
N LEU A 242 -30.24 -13.38 -3.72
CA LEU A 242 -29.73 -12.06 -3.32
C LEU A 242 -30.19 -10.97 -4.30
N LYS A 243 -30.18 -11.22 -5.60
CA LYS A 243 -30.65 -10.25 -6.61
C LYS A 243 -32.17 -10.04 -6.55
N ALA A 244 -32.95 -11.08 -6.22
CA ALA A 244 -34.37 -10.95 -5.94
C ALA A 244 -34.62 -10.13 -4.65
N ALA A 245 -33.89 -10.43 -3.57
CA ALA A 245 -33.95 -9.69 -2.32
C ALA A 245 -33.50 -8.23 -2.46
N GLN A 246 -32.49 -7.93 -3.29
CA GLN A 246 -32.09 -6.57 -3.63
C GLN A 246 -33.20 -5.83 -4.39
N LEU A 247 -33.81 -6.45 -5.42
CA LEU A 247 -34.90 -5.84 -6.17
C LEU A 247 -36.15 -5.60 -5.29
N GLU A 248 -36.40 -6.47 -4.30
CA GLU A 248 -37.45 -6.30 -3.31
C GLU A 248 -37.10 -5.22 -2.27
N ALA A 249 -35.84 -5.17 -1.81
CA ALA A 249 -35.31 -4.11 -0.96
C ALA A 249 -35.37 -2.74 -1.64
N GLU A 250 -35.04 -2.62 -2.93
CA GLU A 250 -35.18 -1.38 -3.72
C GLU A 250 -36.64 -0.92 -3.81
N ARG A 251 -37.58 -1.87 -3.96
CA ARG A 251 -39.03 -1.58 -3.92
C ARG A 251 -39.49 -1.15 -2.53
N HIS A 252 -38.95 -1.76 -1.48
CA HIS A 252 -39.21 -1.38 -0.09
C HIS A 252 -38.61 -0.01 0.26
N VAL A 253 -37.37 0.27 -0.14
CA VAL A 253 -36.71 1.58 0.02
C VAL A 253 -37.45 2.66 -0.78
N SER A 254 -37.93 2.36 -2.00
CA SER A 254 -38.73 3.30 -2.79
C SER A 254 -40.07 3.62 -2.13
N ARG A 255 -40.77 2.61 -1.58
CA ARG A 255 -41.99 2.81 -0.78
C ARG A 255 -41.72 3.56 0.52
N ALA A 256 -40.63 3.21 1.22
CA ALA A 256 -40.20 3.84 2.45
C ALA A 256 -39.78 5.29 2.22
N ARG A 257 -39.17 5.65 1.09
CA ARG A 257 -38.84 7.04 0.72
C ARG A 257 -40.11 7.89 0.59
N VAL A 258 -41.11 7.38 -0.14
CA VAL A 258 -42.43 8.04 -0.28
C VAL A 258 -43.18 8.14 1.06
N GLN A 259 -43.09 7.12 1.92
CA GLN A 259 -43.67 7.19 3.28
C GLN A 259 -42.89 8.13 4.20
N ARG A 260 -41.56 8.13 4.15
CA ARG A 260 -40.67 8.98 4.96
C ARG A 260 -40.84 10.44 4.60
N ASP A 261 -40.95 10.78 3.32
CA ASP A 261 -41.09 12.18 2.90
C ASP A 261 -42.51 12.71 3.22
N ARG A 262 -43.53 11.83 3.31
CA ARG A 262 -44.84 12.15 3.92
C ARG A 262 -44.75 12.33 5.44
N ALA A 263 -44.16 11.36 6.15
CA ALA A 263 -43.95 11.41 7.59
C ALA A 263 -43.09 12.61 8.02
N ARG A 264 -42.12 13.04 7.20
CA ARG A 264 -41.31 14.25 7.39
C ARG A 264 -42.15 15.52 7.29
N LEU A 265 -43.12 15.58 6.39
CA LEU A 265 -44.05 16.71 6.27
C LEU A 265 -44.99 16.82 7.48
N ASP A 266 -45.48 15.69 8.00
CA ASP A 266 -46.34 15.67 9.18
C ASP A 266 -45.54 15.85 10.49
N LEU A 267 -44.35 15.25 10.61
CA LEU A 267 -43.41 15.50 11.70
C LEU A 267 -42.94 16.98 11.71
N SER A 268 -42.74 17.61 10.55
CA SER A 268 -42.42 19.05 10.49
C SER A 268 -43.55 19.95 10.98
N ARG A 269 -44.82 19.48 10.94
CA ARG A 269 -45.95 20.20 11.55
C ARG A 269 -46.00 19.98 13.06
N GLU A 270 -45.79 18.74 13.49
CA GLU A 270 -45.85 18.39 14.92
C GLU A 270 -44.67 18.95 15.71
N VAL A 271 -43.46 18.97 15.13
CA VAL A 271 -42.29 19.68 15.67
C VAL A 271 -42.55 21.19 15.75
N GLY A 272 -43.18 21.79 14.72
CA GLY A 272 -43.59 23.21 14.79
C GLY A 272 -44.59 23.50 15.91
N ARG A 273 -45.45 22.53 16.24
CA ARG A 273 -46.42 22.61 17.35
C ARG A 273 -45.78 22.41 18.71
N LEU A 274 -44.83 21.48 18.81
CA LEU A 274 -44.07 21.20 20.03
C LEU A 274 -43.09 22.33 20.36
N LEU A 275 -42.44 22.95 19.37
CA LEU A 275 -41.55 24.10 19.59
C LEU A 275 -42.31 25.32 20.15
N ALA A 276 -43.56 25.55 19.73
CA ALA A 276 -44.41 26.57 20.34
C ALA A 276 -44.72 26.24 21.81
N ALA A 277 -45.16 25.01 22.10
CA ALA A 277 -45.43 24.57 23.47
C ALA A 277 -44.19 24.59 24.38
N VAL A 278 -42.99 24.35 23.83
CA VAL A 278 -41.72 24.46 24.57
C VAL A 278 -41.36 25.92 24.84
N ALA A 279 -41.65 26.86 23.93
CA ALA A 279 -41.44 28.28 24.18
C ALA A 279 -42.36 28.82 25.30
N ASP A 280 -43.63 28.41 25.31
CA ASP A 280 -44.58 28.73 26.38
C ASP A 280 -44.10 28.12 27.72
N ALA A 281 -43.73 26.84 27.73
CA ALA A 281 -43.26 26.13 28.94
C ALA A 281 -41.92 26.66 29.49
N VAL A 282 -41.00 27.14 28.63
CA VAL A 282 -39.78 27.84 29.06
C VAL A 282 -40.12 29.18 29.72
N THR A 283 -41.13 29.90 29.21
CA THR A 283 -41.59 31.17 29.79
C THR A 283 -42.21 30.96 31.18
N GLU A 284 -43.00 29.90 31.38
CA GLU A 284 -43.49 29.52 32.71
C GLU A 284 -42.36 29.05 33.65
N ARG A 285 -41.42 28.23 33.14
CA ARG A 285 -40.26 27.74 33.89
C ARG A 285 -39.42 28.90 34.43
N ASP A 286 -39.13 29.89 33.60
CA ASP A 286 -38.19 30.97 33.96
C ASP A 286 -38.82 31.97 34.95
N ALA A 287 -40.16 32.10 34.94
CA ALA A 287 -40.90 32.78 36.00
C ALA A 287 -40.84 31.99 37.33
N ALA A 288 -41.09 30.68 37.30
CA ALA A 288 -41.02 29.82 38.48
C ALA A 288 -39.59 29.72 39.06
N LEU A 289 -38.56 29.78 38.21
CA LEU A 289 -37.16 29.77 38.62
C LEU A 289 -36.82 31.03 39.45
N ALA A 290 -37.28 32.21 39.01
CA ALA A 290 -37.06 33.46 39.75
C ALA A 290 -37.72 33.46 41.14
N GLU A 291 -38.89 32.84 41.28
CA GLU A 291 -39.56 32.67 42.57
C GLU A 291 -38.82 31.67 43.47
N ALA A 292 -38.41 30.52 42.92
CA ALA A 292 -37.60 29.51 43.63
C ALA A 292 -36.22 30.03 44.07
N GLU A 293 -35.58 30.93 43.33
CA GLU A 293 -34.32 31.55 43.74
C GLU A 293 -34.48 32.52 44.93
N ALA A 294 -35.62 33.22 45.02
CA ALA A 294 -35.94 34.06 46.17
C ALA A 294 -36.14 33.22 47.44
N GLU A 295 -36.88 32.10 47.35
CA GLU A 295 -37.02 31.14 48.46
C GLU A 295 -35.68 30.49 48.83
N ARG A 296 -34.86 30.11 47.84
CA ARG A 296 -33.52 29.53 48.04
C ARG A 296 -32.61 30.48 48.83
N HIS A 297 -32.64 31.78 48.56
CA HIS A 297 -31.86 32.77 49.31
C HIS A 297 -32.35 32.96 50.76
N ALA A 298 -33.66 32.87 51.02
CA ALA A 298 -34.20 32.85 52.39
C ALA A 298 -33.80 31.57 53.15
N ALA A 299 -33.89 30.40 52.50
CA ALA A 299 -33.53 29.11 53.08
C ALA A 299 -32.03 29.01 53.42
N VAL A 300 -31.15 29.52 52.56
CA VAL A 300 -29.69 29.55 52.82
C VAL A 300 -29.33 30.44 54.02
N ALA A 301 -30.07 31.54 54.24
CA ALA A 301 -29.87 32.38 55.42
C ALA A 301 -30.27 31.66 56.72
N ALA A 302 -31.37 30.90 56.71
CA ALA A 302 -31.82 30.10 57.85
C ALA A 302 -30.86 28.94 58.16
N ALA A 303 -30.53 28.12 57.15
CA ALA A 303 -29.66 26.95 57.29
C ALA A 303 -28.26 27.30 57.83
N LYS A 304 -27.75 28.49 57.50
CA LYS A 304 -26.47 28.99 58.05
C LYS A 304 -26.52 29.18 59.57
N SER A 305 -27.65 29.64 60.12
CA SER A 305 -27.84 29.81 61.56
C SER A 305 -27.98 28.48 62.31
N GLU A 306 -28.48 27.42 61.65
CA GLU A 306 -28.60 26.09 62.25
C GLU A 306 -27.27 25.30 62.19
N CYS A 307 -26.48 25.50 61.13
CA CYS A 307 -25.15 24.90 60.99
C CYS A 307 -24.20 25.31 62.15
N ASP A 308 -24.18 26.60 62.51
CA ASP A 308 -23.37 27.13 63.62
C ASP A 308 -23.78 26.62 65.02
N ALA A 309 -24.95 25.96 65.13
CA ALA A 309 -25.37 25.20 66.30
C ALA A 309 -24.97 23.73 66.19
N ALA A 310 -25.30 23.07 65.06
CA ALA A 310 -25.04 21.64 64.82
C ALA A 310 -23.54 21.27 64.91
N VAL A 311 -22.64 22.17 64.49
CA VAL A 311 -21.17 21.97 64.59
C VAL A 311 -20.67 21.82 66.03
N ARG A 312 -21.42 22.32 67.03
CA ARG A 312 -21.08 22.14 68.46
C ARG A 312 -21.56 20.79 68.99
N GLU A 313 -22.76 20.39 68.57
CA GLU A 313 -23.41 19.11 68.91
C GLU A 313 -22.60 17.91 68.36
N ALA A 314 -22.29 17.93 67.05
CA ALA A 314 -21.58 16.84 66.37
C ALA A 314 -20.19 16.54 66.97
N LYS A 315 -19.53 17.56 67.53
CA LYS A 315 -18.20 17.43 68.14
C LYS A 315 -18.20 16.62 69.44
N ALA A 316 -19.33 16.59 70.16
CA ALA A 316 -19.50 15.75 71.35
C ALA A 316 -19.91 14.30 71.01
N GLN A 317 -20.65 14.11 69.92
CA GLN A 317 -21.17 12.78 69.54
C GLN A 317 -20.11 11.90 68.87
N ARG A 318 -19.19 12.49 68.09
CA ARG A 318 -18.08 11.78 67.42
C ARG A 318 -17.25 10.93 68.39
N ASP A 319 -16.88 11.51 69.52
CA ASP A 319 -15.94 10.91 70.47
C ASP A 319 -16.58 9.74 71.27
N ALA A 320 -17.91 9.62 71.26
CA ALA A 320 -18.67 8.49 71.82
C ALA A 320 -18.86 7.32 70.83
N ALA A 321 -18.83 7.58 69.51
CA ALA A 321 -19.03 6.55 68.48
C ALA A 321 -17.81 5.63 68.32
N ILE A 322 -16.60 6.18 68.46
CA ILE A 322 -15.31 5.48 68.33
C ILE A 322 -15.23 4.28 69.32
N ALA A 323 -15.83 4.40 70.50
CA ALA A 323 -15.81 3.38 71.55
C ALA A 323 -16.73 2.16 71.31
N ARG A 324 -17.51 2.10 70.21
CA ARG A 324 -18.45 1.01 69.93
C ARG A 324 -18.24 0.24 68.64
N ALA A 325 -17.49 0.78 67.68
CA ALA A 325 -17.18 0.08 66.42
C ALA A 325 -16.12 -1.03 66.60
N ALA A 326 -15.37 -1.03 67.71
CA ALA A 326 -14.27 -1.95 67.99
C ALA A 326 -14.71 -3.37 68.43
N ALA A 327 -15.93 -3.80 68.12
CA ALA A 327 -16.46 -5.09 68.54
C ALA A 327 -17.29 -5.79 67.43
N VAL A 328 -16.63 -6.76 66.77
CA VAL A 328 -17.21 -8.03 66.31
C VAL A 328 -18.19 -8.00 65.11
N GLU A 329 -17.61 -8.34 63.95
CA GLU A 329 -18.09 -9.34 62.97
C GLU A 329 -19.51 -9.23 62.33
N SER A 330 -19.54 -8.97 61.02
CA SER A 330 -20.33 -9.73 60.01
C SER A 330 -20.11 -9.18 58.59
N SER A 331 -18.88 -9.21 58.06
CA SER A 331 -18.38 -10.27 57.15
C SER A 331 -18.76 -10.11 55.66
N GLY A 332 -17.79 -9.90 54.78
CA GLY A 332 -18.01 -9.96 53.31
C GLY A 332 -17.03 -9.15 52.45
N PHE A 333 -15.79 -9.62 52.31
CA PHE A 333 -14.86 -9.15 51.26
C PHE A 333 -14.37 -10.33 50.41
N TRP A 334 -13.54 -10.03 49.39
CA TRP A 334 -12.93 -10.94 48.41
C TRP A 334 -13.81 -11.37 47.23
N ARG A 335 -13.45 -10.87 46.04
CA ARG A 335 -13.72 -11.49 44.74
C ARG A 335 -12.43 -11.47 43.89
N LEU A 336 -11.67 -12.57 43.94
CA LEU A 336 -10.67 -12.84 42.90
C LEU A 336 -11.37 -13.01 41.55
N SER A 337 -10.74 -12.54 40.48
CA SER A 337 -11.24 -12.63 39.12
C SER A 337 -11.41 -14.09 38.65
N GLY A 338 -12.40 -14.34 37.79
CA GLY A 338 -12.69 -15.67 37.25
C GLY A 338 -11.55 -16.34 36.44
N PRO A 339 -10.58 -15.61 35.84
CA PRO A 339 -9.36 -16.16 35.27
C PRO A 339 -8.37 -16.66 36.34
N ALA A 340 -8.01 -15.81 37.33
CA ALA A 340 -6.96 -16.10 38.32
C ALA A 340 -7.19 -17.43 39.06
N ARG A 341 -8.45 -17.73 39.42
CA ARG A 341 -8.83 -18.97 40.10
C ARG A 341 -8.51 -20.24 39.30
N ARG A 342 -8.68 -20.21 37.96
CA ARG A 342 -8.39 -21.35 37.07
C ARG A 342 -6.89 -21.51 36.78
N LEU A 343 -6.14 -20.42 36.88
CA LEU A 343 -4.69 -20.40 36.72
C LEU A 343 -4.00 -21.08 37.93
N LEU A 344 -4.50 -20.83 39.15
CA LEU A 344 -4.03 -21.44 40.40
C LEU A 344 -4.28 -22.96 40.49
N GLU A 345 -5.27 -23.49 39.75
CA GLU A 345 -5.57 -24.93 39.71
C GLU A 345 -4.55 -25.75 38.89
N ALA A 346 -3.68 -25.08 38.11
CA ALA A 346 -2.69 -25.73 37.23
C ALA A 346 -1.35 -26.09 37.91
N PHE A 347 -1.09 -25.64 39.15
CA PHE A 347 0.23 -25.77 39.80
C PHE A 347 0.23 -26.76 40.99
N PRO A 348 0.83 -27.96 40.85
CA PRO A 348 0.80 -29.03 41.86
C PRO A 348 1.29 -28.72 43.30
N PRO A 349 2.22 -27.77 43.57
CA PRO A 349 2.67 -27.49 44.94
C PRO A 349 1.56 -26.99 45.88
N VAL A 350 0.65 -26.14 45.36
CA VAL A 350 -0.35 -25.41 46.16
C VAL A 350 -1.43 -26.34 46.75
N HIS A 351 -1.68 -27.48 46.10
CA HIS A 351 -2.74 -28.43 46.46
C HIS A 351 -2.55 -29.17 47.81
N ARG A 352 -1.47 -28.87 48.54
CA ARG A 352 -1.25 -29.37 49.91
C ARG A 352 -1.66 -28.39 51.02
N ALA A 353 -1.72 -27.08 50.76
CA ALA A 353 -2.14 -26.08 51.75
C ALA A 353 -3.67 -25.99 51.89
N ALA A 354 -4.39 -26.03 50.75
CA ALA A 354 -5.84 -25.77 50.69
C ALA A 354 -6.75 -26.77 51.42
N ARG A 355 -6.21 -27.84 52.03
CA ARG A 355 -7.00 -28.94 52.62
C ARG A 355 -7.29 -28.82 54.12
N GLY A 356 -6.78 -27.78 54.79
CA GLY A 356 -7.08 -27.50 56.20
C GLY A 356 -8.44 -26.81 56.42
N THR A 357 -8.74 -25.77 55.64
CA THR A 357 -9.78 -24.78 55.95
C THR A 357 -11.22 -25.28 55.75
N MET A 358 -11.45 -26.24 54.84
CA MET A 358 -12.80 -26.73 54.48
C MET A 358 -13.52 -27.59 55.56
N ARG A 359 -13.00 -27.70 56.79
CA ARG A 359 -13.63 -28.52 57.87
C ARG A 359 -14.19 -27.73 59.06
N TRP A 360 -14.07 -26.41 59.08
CA TRP A 360 -14.54 -25.59 60.20
C TRP A 360 -15.94 -24.98 59.97
N VAL A 361 -16.17 -24.35 58.82
CA VAL A 361 -17.37 -23.54 58.51
C VAL A 361 -18.69 -24.33 58.54
N HIS A 362 -18.67 -25.66 58.38
CA HIS A 362 -19.89 -26.49 58.42
C HIS A 362 -20.52 -26.57 59.84
N ARG A 363 -19.92 -25.99 60.89
CA ARG A 363 -20.35 -26.21 62.28
C ARG A 363 -20.95 -25.02 63.03
N THR A 364 -21.13 -23.86 62.38
CA THR A 364 -21.61 -22.62 63.02
C THR A 364 -22.89 -22.01 62.41
N ALA A 365 -23.50 -22.66 61.41
CA ALA A 365 -24.59 -22.06 60.62
C ALA A 365 -26.03 -22.43 61.03
N THR A 366 -26.27 -23.33 62.01
CA THR A 366 -27.63 -23.89 62.27
C THR A 366 -27.94 -24.27 63.74
N GLY A 367 -28.74 -23.45 64.45
CA GLY A 367 -29.45 -23.77 65.71
C GLY A 367 -28.63 -23.66 67.02
N GLU A 368 -29.19 -23.50 68.23
CA GLU A 368 -30.57 -23.28 68.78
C GLU A 368 -30.43 -22.58 70.19
N LEU A 369 -31.38 -22.39 71.16
CA LEU A 369 -32.73 -22.93 71.44
C LEU A 369 -33.60 -22.04 72.42
N ARG A 370 -34.30 -21.00 71.92
CA ARG A 370 -35.50 -20.33 72.56
C ARG A 370 -35.25 -19.53 73.87
N TYR A 371 -36.20 -18.78 74.48
CA TYR A 371 -37.68 -18.58 74.42
C TYR A 371 -38.02 -17.03 74.47
N GLU A 372 -39.25 -16.48 74.51
CA GLU A 372 -40.63 -16.99 74.75
C GLU A 372 -41.75 -16.23 73.95
N THR A 373 -42.77 -15.66 74.61
CA THR A 373 -44.03 -15.05 74.05
C THR A 373 -44.47 -13.78 74.85
N PRO A 374 -45.54 -12.98 74.51
CA PRO A 374 -46.71 -13.25 73.65
C PRO A 374 -47.28 -12.15 72.70
N ALA A 375 -47.88 -12.59 71.57
CA ALA A 375 -49.11 -12.11 70.86
C ALA A 375 -49.22 -10.61 70.37
N VAL A 376 -50.14 -10.17 69.48
CA VAL A 376 -51.45 -10.66 68.97
C VAL A 376 -51.70 -10.23 67.48
N ALA A 377 -52.29 -11.11 66.63
CA ALA A 377 -53.04 -10.86 65.35
C ALA A 377 -52.37 -10.09 64.16
N SER A 378 -52.74 -10.31 62.87
CA SER A 378 -53.52 -11.39 62.21
C SER A 378 -53.24 -11.52 60.69
N LYS A 379 -53.42 -12.74 60.17
CA LYS A 379 -53.37 -13.22 58.76
C LYS A 379 -54.52 -12.67 57.85
N PRO A 380 -54.63 -12.98 56.52
CA PRO A 380 -53.91 -13.98 55.69
C PRO A 380 -53.42 -13.55 54.27
N VAL A 381 -52.69 -14.46 53.61
CA VAL A 381 -52.36 -14.51 52.16
C VAL A 381 -53.52 -15.18 51.37
N PRO A 382 -53.52 -15.19 50.01
CA PRO A 382 -53.02 -16.42 49.35
C PRO A 382 -52.20 -16.22 48.04
N GLU A 383 -51.25 -17.14 47.87
CA GLU A 383 -50.50 -17.54 46.66
C GLU A 383 -51.42 -18.38 45.69
N PRO A 384 -51.01 -19.06 44.58
CA PRO A 384 -49.69 -19.69 44.31
C PRO A 384 -49.16 -19.83 42.83
N CYS A 385 -47.86 -20.21 42.68
CA CYS A 385 -47.32 -21.18 41.70
C CYS A 385 -47.46 -20.96 40.14
N ARG A 386 -46.69 -21.59 39.22
CA ARG A 386 -45.56 -22.56 39.30
C ARG A 386 -44.67 -22.56 38.04
N ILE A 387 -43.35 -22.61 38.26
CA ILE A 387 -42.31 -23.50 37.69
C ILE A 387 -42.55 -24.16 36.30
N GLY A 388 -41.56 -24.03 35.41
CA GLY A 388 -41.29 -24.96 34.29
C GLY A 388 -39.84 -24.83 33.76
N VAL A 389 -39.13 -25.94 33.53
CA VAL A 389 -37.70 -25.98 33.12
C VAL A 389 -37.47 -27.12 32.12
N ASN A 390 -36.80 -26.88 30.98
CA ASN A 390 -35.80 -27.82 30.44
C ASN A 390 -34.97 -27.32 29.22
N THR A 391 -33.67 -27.62 29.27
CA THR A 391 -32.71 -28.05 28.22
C THR A 391 -32.97 -27.76 26.72
N SER A 392 -31.98 -27.15 26.06
CA SER A 392 -31.00 -27.86 25.20
C SER A 392 -29.78 -26.96 24.87
N LEU A 393 -28.76 -27.50 24.17
CA LEU A 393 -27.72 -26.71 23.51
C LEU A 393 -28.30 -26.08 22.21
N ASP A 394 -27.75 -24.96 21.74
CA ASP A 394 -26.76 -24.96 20.65
C ASP A 394 -26.19 -23.56 20.33
N THR A 395 -25.19 -23.51 19.44
CA THR A 395 -24.47 -22.30 19.03
C THR A 395 -25.27 -21.36 18.12
N ALA A 396 -25.27 -20.06 18.40
CA ALA A 396 -25.58 -19.02 17.41
C ALA A 396 -24.85 -17.71 17.70
N THR A 397 -24.29 -17.10 16.65
CA THR A 397 -23.68 -15.77 16.66
C THR A 397 -24.73 -14.69 16.93
N VAL A 398 -24.45 -13.74 17.83
CA VAL A 398 -25.26 -12.53 18.01
C VAL A 398 -24.41 -11.30 17.75
N ILE A 399 -24.80 -10.50 16.75
CA ILE A 399 -24.27 -9.15 16.50
C ILE A 399 -25.14 -8.17 17.29
N PRO A 400 -24.58 -7.33 18.17
CA PRO A 400 -25.27 -6.16 18.69
C PRO A 400 -25.05 -4.98 17.74
N GLU A 401 -26.03 -4.69 16.89
CA GLU A 401 -26.14 -3.34 16.33
C GLU A 401 -26.71 -2.38 17.38
N GLY A 402 -26.20 -1.15 17.39
CA GLY A 402 -26.88 -0.02 18.03
C GLY A 402 -26.66 0.14 19.54
N ASN A 403 -25.78 1.07 19.89
CA ASN A 403 -26.33 2.30 20.51
C ASN A 403 -25.56 3.53 20.02
N SER A 404 -26.27 4.61 19.73
CA SER A 404 -25.73 5.82 19.10
C SER A 404 -25.83 7.02 20.03
N GLY A 405 -24.76 7.83 20.10
CA GLY A 405 -24.85 9.21 20.57
C GLY A 405 -24.42 9.49 22.01
N GLU A 406 -23.13 9.29 22.32
CA GLU A 406 -22.44 10.07 23.34
C GLU A 406 -21.13 10.62 22.76
N THR A 407 -21.08 11.92 22.51
CA THR A 407 -19.87 12.64 22.09
C THR A 407 -19.02 12.97 23.31
N VAL A 408 -18.08 12.09 23.64
CA VAL A 408 -17.11 12.32 24.72
C VAL A 408 -16.19 13.51 24.33
N PRO A 409 -16.06 14.55 25.16
CA PRO A 409 -15.22 15.70 24.84
C PRO A 409 -13.73 15.32 24.83
N TYR A 410 -13.02 15.79 23.81
CA TYR A 410 -11.57 15.60 23.67
C TYR A 410 -10.82 16.55 24.60
N GLN A 411 -10.07 16.01 25.57
CA GLN A 411 -9.12 16.80 26.35
C GLN A 411 -7.78 16.90 25.61
N PRO A 412 -7.18 18.10 25.49
CA PRO A 412 -5.84 18.25 24.94
C PRO A 412 -4.75 17.59 25.79
N CYS A 413 -3.61 17.30 25.16
CA CYS A 413 -2.43 16.74 25.83
C CYS A 413 -1.43 17.87 26.11
N GLU A 414 -1.01 18.03 27.38
CA GLU A 414 0.08 18.95 27.73
C GLU A 414 1.40 18.52 27.08
N ALA A 415 2.19 19.49 26.61
CA ALA A 415 3.50 19.25 26.01
C ALA A 415 4.60 19.11 27.09
N PRO A 416 5.65 18.28 26.87
CA PRO A 416 6.70 18.10 27.88
C PRO A 416 7.50 19.38 28.14
N VAL A 417 7.44 19.90 29.37
CA VAL A 417 8.17 21.11 29.80
C VAL A 417 9.65 20.77 30.11
N GLY A 418 10.39 20.40 29.06
CA GLY A 418 11.83 20.13 29.10
C GLY A 418 12.68 21.36 28.74
N ARG A 419 13.83 21.53 29.40
CA ARG A 419 14.75 22.65 29.10
C ARG A 419 15.42 22.48 27.74
N PHE A 420 15.23 23.45 26.85
CA PHE A 420 16.06 23.61 25.65
C PHE A 420 17.50 24.00 26.03
N ASP A 421 18.48 23.17 25.68
CA ASP A 421 19.89 23.59 25.63
C ASP A 421 20.11 24.49 24.40
N ARG A 422 20.84 25.58 24.58
CA ARG A 422 21.03 26.63 23.56
C ARG A 422 22.19 26.37 22.59
N ASN A 423 23.01 25.34 22.84
CA ASN A 423 24.29 25.16 22.13
C ASN A 423 24.34 24.07 21.04
N SER A 424 23.26 23.33 20.78
CA SER A 424 23.25 22.32 19.71
C SER A 424 22.91 22.94 18.34
N THR A 425 23.76 22.75 17.32
CA THR A 425 23.51 23.24 15.95
C THR A 425 22.57 22.34 15.13
N ASN A 426 22.34 21.10 15.55
CA ASN A 426 21.50 20.11 14.83
C ASN A 426 20.02 20.15 15.26
N TYR A 427 19.32 21.25 14.96
CA TYR A 427 17.87 21.36 15.25
C TYR A 427 16.99 20.39 14.43
N GLY A 428 17.49 19.85 13.31
CA GLY A 428 16.74 19.00 12.37
C GLY A 428 16.67 17.50 12.69
N GLU A 429 17.22 17.07 13.83
CA GLU A 429 17.24 15.64 14.22
C GLU A 429 16.35 15.34 15.44
N LEU A 430 16.11 16.32 16.31
CA LEU A 430 15.30 16.17 17.53
C LEU A 430 13.78 16.23 17.29
N PHE A 431 13.31 16.67 16.12
CA PHE A 431 11.88 16.74 15.77
C PHE A 431 11.32 15.46 15.11
N ALA A 432 11.99 14.32 15.28
CA ALA A 432 11.52 13.00 14.81
C ALA A 432 10.40 12.41 15.71
N GLY A 433 9.32 13.17 15.93
CA GLY A 433 8.26 12.83 16.88
C GLY A 433 7.47 11.57 16.53
N ALA A 434 7.34 10.66 17.51
CA ALA A 434 6.41 9.53 17.66
C ALA A 434 6.26 8.47 16.54
N TYR A 435 6.56 8.76 15.28
CA TYR A 435 6.36 7.86 14.14
C TYR A 435 7.61 7.64 13.26
N GLY A 436 8.75 8.25 13.60
CA GLY A 436 10.07 7.96 13.01
C GLY A 436 10.25 8.26 11.50
N LEU A 437 9.21 8.76 10.82
CA LEU A 437 9.20 8.94 9.37
C LEU A 437 9.31 10.42 8.98
N LYS A 438 10.48 10.83 8.49
CA LYS A 438 10.62 12.08 7.73
C LYS A 438 9.69 12.03 6.51
N ALA A 439 8.89 13.08 6.33
CA ALA A 439 8.01 13.19 5.17
C ALA A 439 8.81 13.16 3.87
N ILE A 440 8.19 12.61 2.83
CA ILE A 440 8.74 12.62 1.48
C ILE A 440 8.65 14.06 0.98
N GLN A 441 9.76 14.62 0.55
CA GLN A 441 9.84 15.97 -0.04
C GLN A 441 10.22 15.87 -1.51
N LEU A 442 9.74 16.84 -2.30
CA LEU A 442 9.67 16.76 -3.76
C LEU A 442 10.99 16.42 -4.50
N PRO A 443 10.93 15.87 -5.73
CA PRO A 443 12.07 15.88 -6.64
C PRO A 443 12.58 17.30 -6.91
N GLU A 444 13.87 17.45 -7.21
CA GLU A 444 14.50 18.78 -7.32
C GLU A 444 13.86 19.67 -8.41
N ASP A 445 13.42 19.10 -9.53
CA ASP A 445 12.67 19.84 -10.56
C ASP A 445 11.33 20.42 -10.06
N ALA A 446 10.61 19.68 -9.22
CA ALA A 446 9.33 20.12 -8.64
C ALA A 446 9.51 21.10 -7.46
N ARG A 447 10.74 21.31 -6.98
CA ARG A 447 11.07 22.38 -6.02
C ARG A 447 11.38 23.73 -6.70
N LYS A 448 11.31 23.83 -8.02
CA LYS A 448 11.72 25.05 -8.74
C LYS A 448 10.77 26.23 -8.52
N CYS A 449 11.31 27.32 -7.99
CA CYS A 449 10.62 28.55 -7.62
C CYS A 449 10.61 29.54 -8.80
N LEU A 450 9.49 30.21 -9.05
CA LEU A 450 9.48 31.39 -9.92
C LEU A 450 10.08 32.57 -9.14
N LEU A 451 11.16 33.18 -9.64
CA LEU A 451 11.72 34.37 -9.00
C LEU A 451 10.85 35.59 -9.29
N VAL A 452 10.44 36.31 -8.24
CA VAL A 452 9.70 37.57 -8.34
C VAL A 452 10.57 38.77 -7.92
N PRO A 453 10.37 39.97 -8.50
CA PRO A 453 9.45 40.28 -9.62
C PRO A 453 9.91 39.69 -10.97
N PHE A 454 8.97 39.53 -11.91
CA PHE A 454 9.25 39.02 -13.25
C PHE A 454 9.80 40.10 -14.18
N GLU A 455 10.81 39.76 -14.98
CA GLU A 455 11.34 40.60 -16.05
C GLU A 455 10.53 40.39 -17.34
N GLY A 456 10.32 41.42 -18.15
CA GLY A 456 9.77 41.31 -19.52
C GLY A 456 8.34 40.76 -19.67
N VAL A 457 7.59 40.55 -18.57
CA VAL A 457 6.20 40.07 -18.61
C VAL A 457 5.23 41.22 -18.85
N THR A 458 4.27 41.01 -19.76
CA THR A 458 3.18 41.95 -20.02
C THR A 458 2.08 41.80 -18.97
N LEU A 459 1.73 42.90 -18.33
CA LEU A 459 0.71 42.90 -17.29
C LEU A 459 -0.71 42.84 -17.90
N PRO A 460 -1.68 42.18 -17.22
CA PRO A 460 -3.06 42.13 -17.70
C PRO A 460 -3.70 43.52 -17.74
N THR A 461 -4.43 43.80 -18.81
CA THR A 461 -5.15 45.07 -19.02
C THR A 461 -6.41 45.21 -18.17
N THR A 462 -6.92 44.11 -17.63
CA THR A 462 -8.03 44.06 -16.68
C THR A 462 -7.53 43.60 -15.32
N VAL A 463 -7.86 44.36 -14.27
CA VAL A 463 -7.52 44.00 -12.88
C VAL A 463 -8.65 43.13 -12.30
N PRO A 464 -8.35 41.93 -11.75
CA PRO A 464 -9.36 41.09 -11.10
C PRO A 464 -9.89 41.73 -9.81
N ARG A 465 -11.09 41.33 -9.38
CA ARG A 465 -11.62 41.69 -8.06
C ARG A 465 -10.89 40.87 -7.01
N ILE A 466 -10.12 41.56 -6.15
CA ILE A 466 -9.29 40.96 -5.11
C ILE A 466 -9.90 41.23 -3.74
N ALA A 467 -10.05 40.18 -2.93
CA ALA A 467 -10.23 40.30 -1.49
C ALA A 467 -8.91 40.01 -0.77
N VAL A 468 -8.48 40.92 0.09
CA VAL A 468 -7.39 40.67 1.04
C VAL A 468 -8.02 40.24 2.36
N MET A 469 -7.64 39.07 2.86
CA MET A 469 -8.15 38.48 4.11
C MET A 469 -7.01 38.39 5.12
N VAL A 470 -7.09 39.19 6.19
CA VAL A 470 -6.04 39.30 7.22
C VAL A 470 -6.57 38.78 8.56
N HIS A 471 -5.93 37.75 9.12
CA HIS A 471 -6.17 37.38 10.52
C HIS A 471 -5.27 38.20 11.45
N ALA A 472 -5.84 39.22 12.09
CA ALA A 472 -5.16 40.20 12.92
C ALA A 472 -5.28 39.85 14.42
N PHE A 473 -4.64 38.74 14.83
CA PHE A 473 -4.54 38.35 16.25
C PHE A 473 -3.64 39.30 17.07
N TYR A 474 -2.63 39.89 16.40
CA TYR A 474 -1.71 40.92 16.91
C TYR A 474 -1.96 42.21 16.12
N PRO A 475 -2.75 43.18 16.63
CA PRO A 475 -3.10 44.41 15.90
C PRO A 475 -1.87 45.26 15.56
N GLU A 476 -0.85 45.27 16.41
CA GLU A 476 0.34 46.11 16.29
C GLU A 476 1.24 45.77 15.10
N ARG A 477 1.02 44.61 14.46
CA ARG A 477 1.68 44.21 13.21
C ARG A 477 0.83 44.47 11.96
N LEU A 478 -0.43 44.92 12.09
CA LEU A 478 -1.32 45.16 10.95
C LEU A 478 -0.82 46.30 10.05
N GLU A 479 -0.30 47.38 10.62
CA GLU A 479 0.25 48.53 9.85
C GLU A 479 1.32 48.10 8.84
N ILE A 480 2.14 47.10 9.18
CA ILE A 480 3.17 46.54 8.29
C ILE A 480 2.51 45.91 7.06
N ILE A 481 1.41 45.19 7.23
CA ILE A 481 0.62 44.61 6.12
C ILE A 481 -0.04 45.72 5.30
N LEU A 482 -0.68 46.70 5.94
CA LEU A 482 -1.40 47.79 5.26
C LEU A 482 -0.50 48.56 4.28
N ARG A 483 0.77 48.80 4.66
CA ARG A 483 1.79 49.45 3.83
C ARG A 483 2.12 48.71 2.52
N TYR A 484 1.86 47.41 2.43
CA TYR A 484 2.09 46.63 1.22
C TYR A 484 0.80 46.42 0.42
N ILE A 485 -0.33 46.14 1.10
CA ILE A 485 -1.59 45.84 0.40
C ILE A 485 -2.27 47.08 -0.20
N THR A 486 -1.83 48.28 0.17
CA THR A 486 -2.22 49.54 -0.51
C THR A 486 -1.65 49.67 -1.93
N GLU A 487 -0.56 48.97 -2.25
CA GLU A 487 0.06 48.92 -3.58
C GLU A 487 -0.64 47.93 -4.53
N ILE A 488 -1.68 47.22 -4.07
CA ILE A 488 -2.44 46.28 -4.90
C ILE A 488 -3.29 47.06 -5.94
N PRO A 489 -3.09 46.85 -7.25
CA PRO A 489 -3.87 47.53 -8.28
C PRO A 489 -5.38 47.31 -8.12
N GLY A 490 -6.18 48.33 -8.48
CA GLY A 490 -7.64 48.24 -8.51
C GLY A 490 -8.36 48.47 -7.18
N SER A 491 -7.64 48.83 -6.11
CA SER A 491 -8.17 49.10 -4.77
C SER A 491 -8.93 47.90 -4.19
N PRO A 492 -8.24 46.93 -3.55
CA PRO A 492 -8.88 45.71 -3.04
C PRO A 492 -9.92 46.01 -1.96
N ASP A 493 -10.81 45.05 -1.76
CA ASP A 493 -11.67 44.99 -0.58
C ASP A 493 -10.92 44.24 0.54
N LEU A 494 -10.94 44.78 1.77
CA LEU A 494 -10.21 44.23 2.91
C LEU A 494 -11.15 43.57 3.92
N PHE A 495 -10.83 42.37 4.36
CA PHE A 495 -11.55 41.63 5.40
C PHE A 495 -10.57 41.29 6.52
N VAL A 496 -10.83 41.78 7.72
CA VAL A 496 -9.98 41.55 8.90
C VAL A 496 -10.74 40.70 9.92
N THR A 497 -10.08 39.68 10.47
CA THR A 497 -10.62 38.87 11.56
C THR A 497 -9.77 39.03 12.82
N THR A 498 -10.40 39.06 13.99
CA THR A 498 -9.72 39.11 15.29
C THR A 498 -10.56 38.42 16.38
N ASP A 499 -10.04 38.28 17.59
CA ASP A 499 -10.67 37.50 18.67
C ASP A 499 -11.45 38.31 19.71
N THR A 500 -11.28 39.64 19.74
CA THR A 500 -11.85 40.52 20.77
C THR A 500 -12.24 41.89 20.24
N GLU A 501 -13.28 42.48 20.85
CA GLU A 501 -13.73 43.85 20.54
C GLU A 501 -12.67 44.93 20.89
N SER A 502 -11.76 44.68 21.85
CA SER A 502 -10.62 45.58 22.10
C SER A 502 -9.68 45.64 20.90
N LYS A 503 -9.23 44.47 20.41
CA LYS A 503 -8.36 44.40 19.23
C LYS A 503 -9.07 44.93 17.99
N LYS A 504 -10.39 44.77 17.87
CA LYS A 504 -11.18 45.41 16.80
C LYS A 504 -11.11 46.93 16.86
N ALA A 505 -11.23 47.57 18.03
CA ALA A 505 -11.05 49.02 18.16
C ALA A 505 -9.61 49.48 17.80
N GLU A 506 -8.59 48.68 18.15
CA GLU A 506 -7.19 48.92 17.73
C GLU A 506 -7.03 48.81 16.21
N ILE A 507 -7.66 47.81 15.59
CA ILE A 507 -7.70 47.60 14.12
C ILE A 507 -8.46 48.73 13.41
N GLU A 508 -9.60 49.19 13.96
CA GLU A 508 -10.35 50.35 13.45
C GLU A 508 -9.49 51.62 13.48
N SER A 509 -8.66 51.80 14.52
CA SER A 509 -7.69 52.90 14.58
C SER A 509 -6.57 52.75 13.55
N ALA A 510 -6.03 51.54 13.33
CA ALA A 510 -5.01 51.31 12.30
C ALA A 510 -5.55 51.44 10.86
N LEU A 511 -6.86 51.26 10.68
CA LEU A 511 -7.55 51.41 9.39
C LEU A 511 -8.07 52.82 9.12
N SER A 512 -7.83 53.81 9.99
CA SER A 512 -8.29 55.20 9.78
C SER A 512 -7.73 55.84 8.51
N ASP A 513 -6.53 55.44 8.10
CA ASP A 513 -5.84 55.88 6.87
C ASP A 513 -6.01 54.91 5.68
N TRP A 514 -6.91 53.91 5.77
CA TRP A 514 -7.09 52.91 4.71
C TRP A 514 -7.58 53.52 3.39
N ARG A 515 -6.89 53.17 2.29
CA ARG A 515 -7.13 53.71 0.93
C ARG A 515 -7.69 52.69 -0.06
N GLY A 516 -8.04 51.49 0.41
CA GLY A 516 -8.76 50.49 -0.39
C GLY A 516 -10.23 50.84 -0.57
N ARG A 517 -10.96 49.96 -1.26
CA ARG A 517 -12.34 50.24 -1.70
C ARG A 517 -13.38 50.13 -0.58
N LYS A 518 -13.20 49.15 0.31
CA LYS A 518 -13.94 49.01 1.57
C LYS A 518 -13.08 48.23 2.57
N TYR A 519 -13.52 48.18 3.82
CA TYR A 519 -13.06 47.18 4.78
C TYR A 519 -14.23 46.62 5.59
N GLU A 520 -14.05 45.42 6.14
CA GLU A 520 -14.98 44.74 7.05
C GLU A 520 -14.15 44.08 8.17
N ILE A 521 -14.60 44.17 9.43
CA ILE A 521 -13.91 43.57 10.58
C ILE A 521 -14.87 42.62 11.30
N ARG A 522 -14.46 41.37 11.49
CA ARG A 522 -15.23 40.34 12.21
C ARG A 522 -14.50 39.91 13.48
N VAL A 523 -15.21 39.91 14.60
CA VAL A 523 -14.76 39.28 15.85
C VAL A 523 -15.27 37.85 15.87
N LEU A 524 -14.37 36.89 16.11
CA LEU A 524 -14.62 35.46 16.06
C LEU A 524 -14.04 34.79 17.31
N PRO A 525 -14.47 33.57 17.70
CA PRO A 525 -13.79 32.82 18.75
C PRO A 525 -12.31 32.59 18.43
N ASN A 526 -11.44 32.57 19.45
CA ASN A 526 -10.03 32.19 19.30
C ASN A 526 -9.90 30.66 19.15
N ARG A 527 -10.38 30.13 18.02
CA ARG A 527 -10.38 28.70 17.66
C ARG A 527 -9.98 28.54 16.20
N GLY A 528 -9.03 27.64 15.96
CA GLY A 528 -8.56 27.32 14.62
C GLY A 528 -7.50 28.28 14.08
N ARG A 529 -6.87 29.09 14.94
CA ARG A 529 -5.72 29.95 14.59
C ARG A 529 -6.12 30.97 13.54
N ASP A 530 -5.29 31.17 12.54
CA ASP A 530 -5.62 31.91 11.33
C ASP A 530 -6.40 31.07 10.29
N ILE A 531 -6.47 29.74 10.44
CA ILE A 531 -7.07 28.80 9.47
C ILE A 531 -8.59 28.81 9.59
N GLY A 532 -9.13 28.62 10.80
CA GLY A 532 -10.57 28.68 11.09
C GLY A 532 -11.22 30.01 10.64
N PRO A 533 -10.68 31.17 11.02
CA PRO A 533 -11.14 32.47 10.56
C PRO A 533 -11.10 32.69 9.03
N LYS A 534 -10.23 31.99 8.29
CA LYS A 534 -10.30 31.96 6.81
C LYS A 534 -11.49 31.10 6.36
N LEU A 535 -11.60 29.86 6.87
CA LEU A 535 -12.56 28.86 6.41
C LEU A 535 -14.00 29.11 6.86
N TYR A 536 -14.27 29.16 8.17
CA TYR A 536 -15.62 29.45 8.71
C TYR A 536 -15.87 30.96 8.81
N GLY A 537 -14.84 31.73 9.19
CA GLY A 537 -14.99 33.15 9.50
C GLY A 537 -15.24 34.05 8.28
N LEU A 538 -14.85 33.60 7.08
CA LEU A 538 -14.94 34.35 5.82
C LEU A 538 -15.47 33.49 4.65
N ALA A 539 -16.15 32.37 4.91
CA ALA A 539 -16.72 31.47 3.90
C ALA A 539 -17.53 32.21 2.81
N ASP A 540 -18.42 33.10 3.25
CA ASP A 540 -19.31 33.88 2.38
C ASP A 540 -18.57 34.92 1.51
N VAL A 541 -17.29 35.17 1.77
CA VAL A 541 -16.50 36.16 1.03
C VAL A 541 -15.99 35.56 -0.29
N TYR A 542 -15.55 34.30 -0.29
CA TYR A 542 -14.83 33.67 -1.40
C TYR A 542 -15.55 33.79 -2.76
N GLU A 543 -16.83 33.44 -2.86
CA GLU A 543 -17.60 33.46 -4.12
C GLU A 543 -17.73 34.86 -4.75
N LYS A 544 -17.50 35.92 -3.95
CA LYS A 544 -17.69 37.31 -4.39
C LYS A 544 -16.48 37.86 -5.16
N TYR A 545 -15.36 37.14 -5.25
CA TYR A 545 -14.08 37.63 -5.81
C TYR A 545 -13.48 36.70 -6.86
N ASP A 546 -12.55 37.24 -7.65
CA ASP A 546 -11.87 36.50 -8.73
C ASP A 546 -10.51 35.94 -8.25
N LEU A 547 -9.91 36.59 -7.24
CA LEU A 547 -8.74 36.17 -6.48
C LEU A 547 -8.88 36.56 -5.00
N VAL A 548 -8.23 35.80 -4.13
CA VAL A 548 -8.10 36.08 -2.70
C VAL A 548 -6.63 36.07 -2.29
N LEU A 549 -6.27 36.89 -1.28
CA LEU A 549 -4.96 36.92 -0.66
C LEU A 549 -5.11 36.67 0.84
N HIS A 550 -4.52 35.60 1.36
CA HIS A 550 -4.52 35.26 2.78
C HIS A 550 -3.24 35.71 3.46
N LEU A 551 -3.38 36.52 4.53
CA LEU A 551 -2.30 36.98 5.40
C LEU A 551 -2.71 36.84 6.88
N HIS A 552 -1.76 36.92 7.80
CA HIS A 552 -2.04 37.01 9.24
C HIS A 552 -0.95 37.79 9.99
N THR A 553 -1.27 38.38 11.13
CA THR A 553 -0.26 39.00 12.02
C THR A 553 0.29 38.05 13.08
N LYS A 554 -0.18 36.79 13.11
CA LYS A 554 0.21 35.74 14.07
C LYS A 554 1.74 35.58 14.16
N ARG A 555 2.28 35.68 15.38
CA ARG A 555 3.67 35.34 15.76
C ARG A 555 3.80 33.84 16.01
N SER A 556 5.03 33.32 15.99
CA SER A 556 5.37 31.92 16.32
C SER A 556 6.28 31.85 17.56
N PRO A 557 5.75 31.87 18.80
CA PRO A 557 6.55 32.07 20.03
C PRO A 557 7.53 30.94 20.35
N HIS A 558 7.34 29.76 19.76
CA HIS A 558 8.20 28.59 19.92
C HIS A 558 9.50 28.68 19.09
N ILE A 559 9.62 29.72 18.24
CA ILE A 559 10.82 30.09 17.49
C ILE A 559 11.37 31.39 18.11
N ASN A 560 12.70 31.53 18.21
CA ASN A 560 13.35 32.73 18.77
C ASN A 560 12.77 34.03 18.18
N GLU A 561 12.52 35.05 18.99
CA GLU A 561 11.66 36.20 18.63
C GLU A 561 12.18 37.01 17.42
N GLU A 562 13.51 37.07 17.26
CA GLU A 562 14.18 37.60 16.06
C GLU A 562 13.79 36.78 14.81
N ARG A 563 14.06 35.46 14.85
CA ARG A 563 13.74 34.51 13.76
C ARG A 563 12.25 34.43 13.42
N GLY A 564 11.38 34.56 14.43
CA GLY A 564 9.92 34.64 14.24
C GLY A 564 9.46 35.94 13.59
N THR A 565 10.32 36.95 13.51
CA THR A 565 10.08 38.21 12.79
C THR A 565 10.65 38.14 11.37
N ASP A 566 11.82 37.52 11.19
CA ASP A 566 12.42 37.26 9.87
C ASP A 566 11.50 36.42 8.96
N TRP A 567 10.87 35.36 9.50
CA TRP A 567 9.93 34.52 8.73
C TRP A 567 8.70 35.31 8.24
N PHE A 568 8.18 36.21 9.08
CA PHE A 568 7.05 37.08 8.74
C PHE A 568 7.41 38.08 7.63
N ASP A 569 8.61 38.68 7.69
CA ASP A 569 9.13 39.58 6.66
C ASP A 569 9.36 38.84 5.33
N HIS A 570 9.93 37.62 5.37
CA HIS A 570 10.10 36.76 4.19
C HIS A 570 8.78 36.46 3.45
N LEU A 571 7.73 36.09 4.18
CA LEU A 571 6.41 35.82 3.61
C LEU A 571 5.79 37.09 2.99
N LEU A 572 5.80 38.21 3.71
CA LEU A 572 5.25 39.48 3.19
C LEU A 572 6.03 39.99 1.97
N ARG A 573 7.36 39.99 2.01
CA ARG A 573 8.18 40.43 0.87
C ARG A 573 7.98 39.58 -0.37
N THR A 574 7.69 38.29 -0.21
CA THR A 574 7.47 37.37 -1.34
C THR A 574 6.06 37.45 -1.90
N LEU A 575 5.04 37.72 -1.07
CA LEU A 575 3.64 37.77 -1.50
C LEU A 575 3.14 39.18 -1.91
N VAL A 576 3.67 40.23 -1.29
CA VAL A 576 3.21 41.63 -1.45
C VAL A 576 4.32 42.69 -1.40
N GLY A 577 5.61 42.29 -1.36
CA GLY A 577 6.74 43.18 -1.01
C GLY A 577 6.95 44.43 -1.87
N SER A 578 6.38 44.47 -3.08
CA SER A 578 6.34 45.67 -3.91
C SER A 578 5.20 45.60 -4.93
N GLU A 579 4.83 46.74 -5.51
CA GLU A 579 3.89 46.81 -6.65
C GLU A 579 4.33 45.88 -7.80
N GLN A 580 5.64 45.74 -8.04
CA GLN A 580 6.20 44.87 -9.08
C GLN A 580 6.02 43.37 -8.75
N VAL A 581 6.21 42.98 -7.48
CA VAL A 581 5.93 41.61 -7.01
C VAL A 581 4.44 41.30 -7.19
N ILE A 582 3.55 42.17 -6.70
CA ILE A 582 2.09 42.00 -6.83
C ILE A 582 1.69 41.87 -8.31
N ARG A 583 2.17 42.77 -9.17
CA ARG A 583 1.91 42.75 -10.62
C ARG A 583 2.41 41.47 -11.30
N SER A 584 3.53 40.89 -10.83
CA SER A 584 4.05 39.61 -11.32
C SER A 584 3.10 38.45 -11.00
N LEU A 585 2.59 38.39 -9.76
CA LEU A 585 1.64 37.35 -9.33
C LEU A 585 0.30 37.45 -10.06
N LEU A 586 -0.22 38.67 -10.23
CA LEU A 586 -1.43 38.92 -11.04
C LEU A 586 -1.23 38.54 -12.51
N ALA A 587 -0.03 38.74 -13.07
CA ALA A 587 0.30 38.29 -14.42
C ALA A 587 0.35 36.76 -14.54
N ALA A 588 0.86 36.03 -13.54
CA ALA A 588 0.81 34.56 -13.51
C ALA A 588 -0.63 34.03 -13.53
N PHE A 589 -1.51 34.56 -12.66
CA PHE A 589 -2.94 34.19 -12.66
C PHE A 589 -3.66 34.55 -13.96
N ALA A 590 -3.30 35.66 -14.61
CA ALA A 590 -3.87 36.02 -15.91
C ALA A 590 -3.34 35.14 -17.07
N MET A 591 -2.08 34.68 -16.99
CA MET A 591 -1.43 33.88 -18.03
C MET A 591 -1.89 32.42 -18.01
N GLN A 592 -2.22 31.86 -16.84
CA GLN A 592 -2.66 30.47 -16.66
C GLN A 592 -4.01 30.44 -15.93
N PRO A 593 -5.15 30.29 -16.64
CA PRO A 593 -6.47 30.21 -16.03
C PRO A 593 -6.62 29.08 -15.00
N LYS A 594 -5.93 27.95 -15.20
CA LYS A 594 -5.89 26.82 -14.24
C LYS A 594 -4.98 27.04 -13.03
N LEU A 595 -4.26 28.16 -12.92
CA LEU A 595 -3.44 28.45 -11.74
C LEU A 595 -4.39 28.83 -10.60
N GLY A 596 -4.45 27.99 -9.57
CA GLY A 596 -5.32 28.10 -8.41
C GLY A 596 -4.65 28.67 -7.17
N LEU A 597 -3.34 28.51 -6.98
CA LEU A 597 -2.63 28.95 -5.77
C LEU A 597 -1.17 29.37 -6.04
N LEU A 598 -0.72 30.48 -5.43
CA LEU A 598 0.68 30.93 -5.41
C LEU A 598 1.14 31.16 -3.98
N PHE A 599 2.22 30.49 -3.56
CA PHE A 599 2.77 30.59 -2.21
C PHE A 599 4.29 30.81 -2.19
N ALA A 600 4.77 31.48 -1.14
CA ALA A 600 6.18 31.74 -0.91
C ALA A 600 6.93 30.44 -0.56
N ASP A 601 8.11 30.25 -1.15
CA ASP A 601 9.01 29.16 -0.76
C ASP A 601 9.34 29.18 0.73
N HIS A 602 9.67 28.03 1.30
CA HIS A 602 9.96 27.89 2.72
C HIS A 602 11.12 28.80 3.10
N TRP A 603 10.94 29.58 4.17
CA TRP A 603 12.04 30.31 4.78
C TRP A 603 13.07 29.27 5.30
N PRO A 604 14.36 29.32 4.90
CA PRO A 604 15.26 28.16 5.05
C PRO A 604 15.37 27.54 6.46
N PRO A 605 15.31 28.30 7.57
CA PRO A 605 15.28 27.74 8.92
C PRO A 605 14.03 26.91 9.30
N VAL A 606 12.93 27.00 8.54
CA VAL A 606 11.73 26.15 8.78
C VAL A 606 11.59 24.97 7.81
N THR A 607 12.41 24.90 6.75
CA THR A 607 12.42 23.76 5.80
C THR A 607 12.70 22.42 6.49
N GLY A 608 13.41 22.42 7.62
CA GLY A 608 13.63 21.23 8.46
C GLY A 608 12.41 20.74 9.23
N PHE A 609 11.34 21.55 9.36
CA PHE A 609 10.11 21.20 10.07
C PHE A 609 8.96 20.80 9.14
N VAL A 610 9.13 20.85 7.81
CA VAL A 610 8.13 20.43 6.81
C VAL A 610 7.93 18.90 6.91
N ASN A 611 6.97 18.48 7.73
CA ASN A 611 6.72 17.07 8.04
C ASN A 611 5.26 16.81 8.45
N TRP A 612 4.84 15.54 8.42
CA TRP A 612 3.45 15.12 8.67
C TRP A 612 3.00 15.19 10.13
N GLY A 613 3.93 15.24 11.09
CA GLY A 613 3.64 15.39 12.52
C GLY A 613 2.64 14.38 13.07
N TYR A 614 1.77 14.84 13.95
CA TYR A 614 0.59 14.10 14.40
C TYR A 614 -0.61 14.28 13.45
N ASP A 615 -0.57 15.30 12.59
CA ASP A 615 -1.69 15.76 11.77
C ASP A 615 -2.15 14.79 10.67
N TYR A 616 -1.30 13.87 10.20
CA TYR A 616 -1.64 12.97 9.09
C TYR A 616 -2.97 12.23 9.28
N LEU A 617 -3.28 11.76 10.50
CA LEU A 617 -4.51 11.01 10.72
C LEU A 617 -5.75 11.90 10.56
N ILE A 618 -5.70 13.13 11.05
CA ILE A 618 -6.75 14.14 10.88
C ILE A 618 -6.87 14.51 9.39
N ALA A 619 -5.73 14.81 8.75
CA ALA A 619 -5.68 15.16 7.33
C ALA A 619 -6.22 14.05 6.41
N ARG A 620 -6.02 12.77 6.78
CA ARG A 620 -6.53 11.62 6.02
C ARG A 620 -8.05 11.46 6.14
N GLU A 621 -8.65 11.70 7.31
CA GLU A 621 -10.11 11.64 7.43
C GLU A 621 -10.77 12.83 6.70
N LEU A 622 -10.23 14.05 6.84
CA LEU A 622 -10.66 15.22 6.06
C LEU A 622 -10.54 14.99 4.55
N ALA A 623 -9.46 14.34 4.08
CA ALA A 623 -9.29 13.98 2.68
C ALA A 623 -10.41 13.06 2.15
N LYS A 624 -10.83 12.06 2.93
CA LYS A 624 -11.95 11.16 2.57
C LYS A 624 -13.27 11.90 2.48
N GLU A 625 -13.54 12.84 3.40
CA GLU A 625 -14.74 13.67 3.38
C GLU A 625 -14.79 14.58 2.14
N ILE A 626 -13.63 15.09 1.72
CA ILE A 626 -13.45 15.83 0.46
C ILE A 626 -13.53 14.91 -0.78
N GLY A 627 -13.40 13.59 -0.61
CA GLY A 627 -13.55 12.59 -1.67
C GLY A 627 -12.24 12.17 -2.35
N PHE A 628 -11.10 12.17 -1.65
CA PHE A 628 -9.85 11.57 -2.14
C PHE A 628 -9.08 10.81 -1.06
N ASP A 629 -8.35 9.77 -1.46
CA ASP A 629 -7.40 9.10 -0.58
C ASP A 629 -6.09 9.88 -0.47
N LEU A 630 -5.55 9.92 0.76
CA LEU A 630 -4.26 10.51 1.14
C LEU A 630 -3.34 9.41 1.66
N SER A 631 -2.09 9.36 1.19
CA SER A 631 -1.07 8.40 1.65
C SER A 631 0.12 9.08 2.36
N ARG A 632 0.74 8.39 3.32
CA ARG A 632 2.05 8.78 3.91
C ARG A 632 3.20 8.65 2.90
N GLU A 633 2.96 7.97 1.79
CA GLU A 633 3.91 7.68 0.72
C GLU A 633 3.85 8.74 -0.41
N GLU A 634 2.94 9.70 -0.31
CA GLU A 634 2.90 10.88 -1.19
C GLU A 634 3.84 11.98 -0.67
N PRO A 635 4.47 12.78 -1.56
CA PRO A 635 5.27 13.93 -1.13
C PRO A 635 4.41 14.95 -0.39
N LEU A 636 4.84 15.41 0.79
CA LEU A 636 4.19 16.49 1.51
C LEU A 636 4.72 17.84 1.02
N GLU A 637 3.80 18.71 0.60
CA GLU A 637 4.12 20.09 0.23
C GLU A 637 2.95 21.03 0.57
N PHE A 638 3.25 22.21 1.15
CA PHE A 638 2.23 23.15 1.60
C PHE A 638 2.76 24.59 1.82
N PRO A 639 1.87 25.61 1.81
CA PRO A 639 2.22 26.98 2.19
C PRO A 639 2.62 27.07 3.67
N SER A 640 3.90 26.89 3.99
CA SER A 640 4.41 26.90 5.36
C SER A 640 4.26 28.30 5.99
N GLY A 641 3.38 28.42 6.98
CA GLY A 641 2.97 29.71 7.52
C GLY A 641 1.68 30.26 6.88
N SER A 642 0.91 29.42 6.19
CA SER A 642 -0.49 29.63 5.77
C SER A 642 -0.85 30.87 4.91
N MET A 643 0.15 31.63 4.45
CA MET A 643 -0.04 32.83 3.62
C MET A 643 0.16 32.51 2.14
N PHE A 644 -0.80 32.90 1.30
CA PHE A 644 -0.77 32.64 -0.15
C PHE A 644 -1.82 33.48 -0.89
N TRP A 645 -1.64 33.62 -2.21
CA TRP A 645 -2.70 34.04 -3.13
C TRP A 645 -3.43 32.80 -3.66
N ALA A 646 -4.75 32.86 -3.83
CA ALA A 646 -5.52 31.78 -4.42
C ALA A 646 -6.71 32.25 -5.28
N ARG A 647 -7.24 31.33 -6.09
CA ARG A 647 -8.60 31.40 -6.63
C ARG A 647 -9.57 30.72 -5.66
N PRO A 648 -10.76 31.29 -5.39
CA PRO A 648 -11.81 30.62 -4.63
C PRO A 648 -12.08 29.17 -5.05
N GLY A 649 -12.15 28.91 -6.36
CA GLY A 649 -12.40 27.57 -6.91
C GLY A 649 -11.35 26.50 -6.55
N ALA A 650 -10.11 26.90 -6.21
CA ALA A 650 -9.06 25.99 -5.79
C ALA A 650 -9.15 25.57 -4.30
N LEU A 651 -10.01 26.25 -3.53
CA LEU A 651 -10.27 25.96 -2.11
C LEU A 651 -11.69 25.44 -1.88
N ALA A 652 -12.53 25.44 -2.93
CA ALA A 652 -13.96 25.11 -2.85
C ALA A 652 -14.28 23.79 -2.11
N PRO A 653 -13.49 22.69 -2.23
CA PRO A 653 -13.79 21.47 -1.49
C PRO A 653 -13.60 21.61 0.03
N LEU A 654 -12.57 22.34 0.49
CA LEU A 654 -12.39 22.65 1.92
C LEU A 654 -13.50 23.57 2.46
N LEU A 655 -13.97 24.52 1.64
CA LEU A 655 -15.09 25.38 1.99
C LEU A 655 -16.41 24.59 2.05
N SER A 656 -16.56 23.57 1.19
CA SER A 656 -17.76 22.72 1.14
C SER A 656 -17.94 21.77 2.34
N LEU A 657 -16.92 21.64 3.20
CA LEU A 657 -17.05 20.97 4.51
C LEU A 657 -17.90 21.78 5.50
N ASN A 658 -18.11 23.09 5.25
CA ASN A 658 -18.93 23.98 6.09
C ASN A 658 -18.52 24.00 7.58
N PHE A 659 -17.22 24.02 7.86
CA PHE A 659 -16.68 24.06 9.23
C PHE A 659 -17.36 25.11 10.13
N GLY A 660 -17.60 24.75 11.38
CA GLY A 660 -17.95 25.66 12.48
C GLY A 660 -16.73 26.00 13.36
N PRO A 661 -16.87 26.97 14.29
CA PRO A 661 -15.87 27.20 15.34
C PRO A 661 -15.58 25.95 16.19
N GLU A 662 -16.60 25.13 16.43
CA GLU A 662 -16.57 23.91 17.26
C GLU A 662 -15.67 22.80 16.71
N ASP A 663 -15.49 22.71 15.38
CA ASP A 663 -14.60 21.72 14.74
C ASP A 663 -13.12 21.97 15.04
N PHE A 664 -12.78 23.19 15.49
CA PHE A 664 -11.45 23.54 15.93
C PHE A 664 -11.37 23.51 17.46
N PRO A 665 -10.33 22.87 18.05
CA PRO A 665 -10.14 22.85 19.50
C PRO A 665 -9.85 24.25 20.07
N GLU A 666 -9.96 24.39 21.38
CA GLU A 666 -9.60 25.64 22.08
C GLU A 666 -8.08 25.84 22.07
N GLU A 667 -7.64 27.09 21.94
CA GLU A 667 -6.23 27.42 21.80
C GLU A 667 -5.51 27.47 23.16
N GLU A 668 -4.97 26.32 23.57
CA GLU A 668 -4.16 26.13 24.79
C GLU A 668 -2.65 26.22 24.49
N GLY A 669 -2.27 26.68 23.29
CA GLY A 669 -0.88 26.81 22.87
C GLY A 669 -0.29 25.58 22.18
N GLN A 670 -1.14 24.68 21.65
CA GLN A 670 -0.73 23.45 20.97
C GLN A 670 0.20 23.75 19.77
N THR A 671 1.21 22.92 19.52
CA THR A 671 2.23 23.19 18.49
C THR A 671 1.98 22.50 17.15
N ASP A 672 1.30 21.36 17.16
CA ASP A 672 1.02 20.45 16.02
C ASP A 672 -0.22 19.59 16.36
N GLY A 673 -0.76 18.79 15.43
CA GLY A 673 -1.78 17.79 15.75
C GLY A 673 -3.19 18.34 15.96
N THR A 674 -3.64 19.29 15.15
CA THR A 674 -4.99 19.88 15.20
C THR A 674 -5.60 20.06 13.81
N VAL A 675 -6.92 20.21 13.71
CA VAL A 675 -7.62 20.45 12.43
C VAL A 675 -7.03 21.64 11.64
N ALA A 676 -6.55 22.69 12.31
CA ALA A 676 -5.89 23.82 11.65
C ALA A 676 -4.57 23.40 10.97
N HIS A 677 -3.71 22.68 11.69
CA HIS A 677 -2.41 22.20 11.21
C HIS A 677 -2.55 21.08 10.16
N ALA A 678 -3.63 20.29 10.24
CA ALA A 678 -4.01 19.30 9.25
C ALA A 678 -4.47 19.95 7.93
N VAL A 679 -5.32 20.99 8.00
CA VAL A 679 -5.79 21.71 6.80
C VAL A 679 -4.68 22.54 6.15
N GLU A 680 -3.75 23.13 6.91
CA GLU A 680 -2.58 23.82 6.34
C GLU A 680 -1.81 22.91 5.37
N ARG A 681 -1.62 21.64 5.76
CA ARG A 681 -0.95 20.60 4.95
C ARG A 681 -1.76 20.09 3.76
N LEU A 682 -3.05 20.42 3.65
CA LEU A 682 -3.93 19.97 2.57
C LEU A 682 -4.15 21.01 1.45
N PHE A 683 -3.77 22.28 1.62
CA PHE A 683 -4.10 23.35 0.66
C PHE A 683 -3.69 23.05 -0.79
N LEU A 684 -2.49 22.52 -1.04
CA LEU A 684 -2.05 22.19 -2.40
C LEU A 684 -2.73 20.94 -2.96
N ARG A 685 -2.94 19.93 -2.11
CA ARG A 685 -3.66 18.69 -2.47
C ARG A 685 -5.10 18.97 -2.90
N VAL A 686 -5.75 19.90 -2.22
CA VAL A 686 -7.13 20.34 -2.50
C VAL A 686 -7.17 21.24 -3.74
N CYS A 687 -6.17 22.09 -3.96
CA CYS A 687 -6.01 22.83 -5.22
C CYS A 687 -5.96 21.89 -6.43
N GLU A 688 -5.13 20.84 -6.37
CA GLU A 688 -5.04 19.82 -7.42
C GLU A 688 -6.33 19.01 -7.57
N GLN A 689 -6.95 18.58 -6.46
CA GLN A 689 -8.24 17.88 -6.48
C GLN A 689 -9.36 18.72 -7.11
N SER A 690 -9.27 20.05 -7.01
CA SER A 690 -10.18 21.00 -7.65
C SER A 690 -9.90 21.22 -9.15
N GLY A 691 -8.93 20.52 -9.73
CA GLY A 691 -8.55 20.64 -11.14
C GLY A 691 -7.65 21.86 -11.48
N TYR A 692 -7.12 22.53 -10.47
CA TYR A 692 -6.20 23.67 -10.60
C TYR A 692 -4.74 23.25 -10.33
N SER A 693 -3.77 23.93 -10.93
CA SER A 693 -2.36 23.85 -10.55
C SER A 693 -2.00 24.91 -9.51
N TRP A 694 -0.88 24.74 -8.83
CA TRP A 694 -0.28 25.75 -7.95
C TRP A 694 1.15 26.04 -8.43
N ALA A 695 1.77 27.11 -7.96
CA ALA A 695 3.22 27.32 -8.15
C ALA A 695 3.86 28.02 -6.94
N ARG A 696 5.16 27.74 -6.76
CA ARG A 696 6.02 28.28 -5.70
C ARG A 696 6.76 29.53 -6.20
N ILE A 697 6.83 30.56 -5.37
CA ILE A 697 7.50 31.84 -5.68
C ILE A 697 8.59 32.16 -4.65
N ALA A 698 9.65 32.86 -5.06
CA ALA A 698 10.70 33.35 -4.16
C ALA A 698 11.15 34.76 -4.58
N ASN A 699 11.35 35.68 -3.64
CA ASN A 699 11.75 37.06 -3.96
C ASN A 699 13.26 37.16 -4.15
N ILE A 700 13.68 37.69 -5.31
CA ILE A 700 15.07 37.83 -5.74
C ILE A 700 15.94 38.70 -4.81
N GLU A 701 15.35 39.63 -4.05
CA GLU A 701 16.05 40.55 -3.15
C GLU A 701 16.46 39.91 -1.81
N ILE A 702 15.85 38.77 -1.45
CA ILE A 702 16.01 38.11 -0.13
C ILE A 702 16.33 36.61 -0.22
N SER A 703 16.55 36.08 -1.43
CA SER A 703 16.85 34.65 -1.65
C SER A 703 18.35 34.40 -1.80
N ASP A 704 18.98 33.79 -0.80
CA ASP A 704 20.41 33.48 -0.79
C ASP A 704 20.79 32.35 -1.79
N GLY A 705 20.99 32.74 -3.05
CA GLY A 705 22.03 32.16 -3.91
C GLY A 705 21.84 30.76 -4.50
N GLU A 706 20.77 30.00 -4.20
CA GLU A 706 20.49 28.70 -4.83
C GLU A 706 20.02 28.81 -6.31
N ALA A 707 20.91 29.29 -7.18
CA ALA A 707 20.70 29.50 -8.63
C ALA A 707 20.36 28.22 -9.43
N ARG A 708 20.25 27.05 -8.79
CA ARG A 708 19.80 25.78 -9.38
C ARG A 708 18.27 25.57 -9.27
N ARG A 709 17.61 26.19 -8.28
CA ARG A 709 16.16 26.07 -8.05
C ARG A 709 15.36 27.28 -8.55
N ALA A 710 16.04 28.36 -8.93
CA ALA A 710 15.45 29.56 -9.48
C ALA A 710 15.04 29.45 -10.95
N ILE A 711 13.79 29.79 -11.27
CA ILE A 711 13.33 30.10 -12.62
C ILE A 711 13.24 31.62 -12.77
N HIS A 712 14.19 32.21 -13.50
CA HIS A 712 14.12 33.61 -13.93
C HIS A 712 13.08 33.76 -15.05
N VAL A 713 11.93 34.33 -14.72
CA VAL A 713 10.91 34.68 -15.72
C VAL A 713 11.33 35.98 -16.43
N ARG A 714 11.62 35.88 -17.75
CA ARG A 714 12.06 37.01 -18.60
C ARG A 714 11.14 37.36 -19.76
N SER A 715 10.05 36.61 -19.93
CA SER A 715 9.06 36.82 -20.99
C SER A 715 7.74 36.14 -20.64
N ASN A 716 6.67 36.51 -21.35
CA ASN A 716 5.36 35.83 -21.27
C ASN A 716 5.44 34.33 -21.61
N GLU A 717 6.37 33.96 -22.48
CA GLU A 717 6.61 32.58 -22.93
C GLU A 717 7.31 31.76 -21.84
N ALA A 718 8.42 32.28 -21.29
CA ALA A 718 9.10 31.68 -20.15
C ALA A 718 8.18 31.52 -18.92
N LEU A 719 7.24 32.45 -18.72
CA LEU A 719 6.20 32.34 -17.69
C LEU A 719 5.22 31.18 -17.97
N ARG A 720 4.73 31.05 -19.21
CA ARG A 720 3.84 29.94 -19.60
C ARG A 720 4.55 28.60 -19.41
N ASP A 721 5.78 28.46 -19.87
CA ASP A 721 6.50 27.20 -19.80
C ASP A 721 6.86 26.83 -18.35
N ALA A 722 7.14 27.81 -17.50
CA ALA A 722 7.32 27.57 -16.08
C ALA A 722 6.01 27.14 -15.37
N LEU A 723 4.86 27.70 -15.77
CA LEU A 723 3.54 27.33 -15.27
C LEU A 723 2.95 26.05 -15.91
N ARG A 724 3.53 25.57 -17.02
CA ARG A 724 3.27 24.26 -17.65
C ARG A 724 4.10 23.14 -17.00
N ARG A 725 5.34 23.43 -16.59
CA ARG A 725 6.31 22.44 -16.07
C ARG A 725 6.08 21.99 -14.62
N HIS A 726 5.01 22.43 -13.96
CA HIS A 726 4.54 21.91 -12.67
C HIS A 726 3.30 21.01 -12.89
N PRO A 727 3.47 19.70 -13.20
CA PRO A 727 2.38 18.74 -13.13
C PRO A 727 1.97 18.53 -11.66
N GLY A 728 0.70 18.17 -11.44
CA GLY A 728 0.17 17.94 -10.09
C GLY A 728 0.90 16.81 -9.35
N LEU A 729 1.37 17.09 -8.14
CA LEU A 729 2.19 16.22 -7.30
C LEU A 729 1.48 14.93 -6.89
N PHE A 730 0.18 15.05 -6.64
CA PHE A 730 -0.56 14.01 -5.91
C PHE A 730 -1.34 13.07 -6.85
N ALA A 731 -1.31 13.35 -8.15
CA ALA A 731 -1.96 12.58 -9.20
C ALA A 731 -1.02 11.64 -9.99
N ASP A 732 0.31 11.72 -9.79
CA ASP A 732 1.29 10.84 -10.47
C ASP A 732 1.72 9.66 -9.56
N PRO A 733 1.34 8.40 -9.85
CA PRO A 733 1.78 7.23 -9.08
C PRO A 733 3.27 6.91 -9.21
N ALA A 734 3.98 7.45 -10.20
CA ALA A 734 5.43 7.33 -10.25
C ALA A 734 6.09 8.16 -9.14
N LEU A 735 5.49 9.28 -8.70
CA LEU A 735 5.92 9.95 -7.47
C LEU A 735 5.74 9.04 -6.24
N LYS A 736 4.59 8.37 -6.12
CA LYS A 736 4.31 7.40 -5.03
C LYS A 736 5.33 6.25 -5.00
N ALA A 737 5.75 5.75 -6.17
CA ALA A 737 6.75 4.70 -6.28
C ALA A 737 8.21 5.19 -6.06
N SER A 738 8.52 6.44 -6.42
CA SER A 738 9.89 6.98 -6.37
C SER A 738 10.50 7.09 -4.96
N ALA A 739 9.70 6.94 -3.91
CA ALA A 739 10.02 7.46 -2.59
C ALA A 739 10.88 6.56 -1.67
N ARG A 740 10.99 5.25 -1.92
CA ARG A 740 11.90 4.34 -1.16
C ARG A 740 12.29 3.02 -1.82
N VAL A 741 11.45 2.41 -2.67
CA VAL A 741 11.76 1.09 -3.27
C VAL A 741 11.38 1.08 -4.74
N LEU A 742 12.35 1.34 -5.61
CA LEU A 742 12.23 0.99 -7.03
C LEU A 742 12.27 -0.55 -7.15
N PRO A 743 11.40 -1.17 -7.98
CA PRO A 743 11.48 -2.60 -8.27
C PRO A 743 12.87 -3.04 -8.74
N ALA A 744 13.27 -4.27 -8.42
CA ALA A 744 14.58 -4.81 -8.81
C ALA A 744 14.80 -4.99 -10.33
N ARG A 745 13.79 -4.70 -11.16
CA ARG A 745 13.80 -4.74 -12.63
C ARG A 745 13.44 -3.36 -13.20
N PRO A 746 14.36 -2.62 -13.83
CA PRO A 746 14.10 -1.31 -14.44
C PRO A 746 12.92 -1.29 -15.43
N GLU A 747 12.69 -2.40 -16.11
CA GLU A 747 11.58 -2.62 -17.05
C GLU A 747 10.21 -2.50 -16.37
N THR A 748 10.17 -2.66 -15.04
CA THR A 748 8.95 -2.59 -14.20
C THR A 748 8.83 -1.31 -13.37
N TRP A 749 9.76 -0.35 -13.51
CA TRP A 749 9.63 0.96 -12.86
C TRP A 749 8.46 1.75 -13.47
N PRO A 750 7.57 2.36 -12.68
CA PRO A 750 6.49 3.19 -13.22
C PRO A 750 7.02 4.33 -14.09
N LEU A 751 6.29 4.62 -15.17
CA LEU A 751 6.50 5.82 -15.98
C LEU A 751 5.80 7.00 -15.28
N ARG A 752 6.51 8.11 -15.07
CA ARG A 752 5.85 9.40 -14.77
C ARG A 752 4.93 9.79 -15.92
N ILE A 753 3.89 10.58 -15.62
CA ILE A 753 2.94 11.09 -16.62
C ILE A 753 2.83 12.62 -16.55
N ALA A 754 2.67 13.25 -17.72
CA ALA A 754 2.15 14.60 -17.86
C ALA A 754 0.80 14.57 -18.60
N PRO A 755 -0.29 15.15 -18.07
CA PRO A 755 -1.55 15.22 -18.80
C PRO A 755 -1.48 16.25 -19.95
N GLU A 756 -1.66 15.78 -21.17
CA GLU A 756 -1.63 16.56 -22.41
C GLU A 756 -3.08 16.83 -22.88
N PHE A 757 -3.58 18.07 -22.77
CA PHE A 757 -4.99 18.40 -23.03
C PHE A 757 -5.38 18.49 -24.53
N ASP A 758 -4.57 17.95 -25.44
CA ASP A 758 -4.89 17.87 -26.87
C ASP A 758 -5.84 16.69 -27.14
N THR A 759 -6.91 16.94 -27.89
CA THR A 759 -7.95 15.94 -28.20
C THR A 759 -7.70 15.17 -29.50
N ARG A 760 -6.62 15.45 -30.23
CA ARG A 760 -6.24 14.65 -31.43
C ARG A 760 -5.90 13.21 -31.01
N PRO A 761 -6.57 12.19 -31.57
CA PRO A 761 -6.38 10.80 -31.16
C PRO A 761 -5.00 10.30 -31.59
N ARG A 762 -4.42 9.40 -30.79
CA ARG A 762 -3.04 8.95 -30.97
C ARG A 762 -2.91 7.48 -30.60
N VAL A 763 -2.29 6.68 -31.46
CA VAL A 763 -1.96 5.28 -31.17
C VAL A 763 -0.51 5.19 -30.68
N THR A 764 -0.31 4.54 -29.53
CA THR A 764 0.99 4.46 -28.86
C THR A 764 1.41 2.99 -28.67
N LEU A 765 2.46 2.56 -29.37
CA LEU A 765 3.08 1.25 -29.22
C LEU A 765 4.17 1.28 -28.14
N MET A 766 4.00 0.45 -27.12
CA MET A 766 4.95 0.20 -26.05
C MET A 766 5.73 -1.09 -26.38
N ILE A 767 7.05 -0.97 -26.58
CA ILE A 767 7.94 -2.10 -26.95
C ILE A 767 9.29 -2.03 -26.22
N PRO A 768 9.98 -3.15 -25.98
CA PRO A 768 11.23 -3.15 -25.21
C PRO A 768 12.41 -2.46 -25.91
N THR A 769 12.47 -2.53 -27.24
CA THR A 769 13.60 -2.11 -28.08
C THR A 769 13.14 -1.81 -29.51
N PHE A 770 13.85 -0.90 -30.20
CA PHE A 770 13.65 -0.61 -31.63
C PHE A 770 14.94 -0.84 -32.47
N HIS A 771 16.04 -1.32 -31.88
CA HIS A 771 17.26 -1.59 -32.65
C HIS A 771 17.12 -2.84 -33.52
N ALA A 772 17.39 -2.73 -34.82
CA ALA A 772 17.18 -3.79 -35.82
C ALA A 772 17.81 -5.16 -35.47
N ALA A 773 18.95 -5.19 -34.76
CA ALA A 773 19.58 -6.44 -34.30
C ALA A 773 18.71 -7.23 -33.30
N SER A 774 17.86 -6.52 -32.55
CA SER A 774 16.98 -7.00 -31.48
C SER A 774 15.50 -7.04 -31.89
N LEU A 775 15.15 -6.40 -33.01
CA LEU A 775 13.78 -6.30 -33.55
C LEU A 775 13.41 -7.59 -34.33
N PHE A 776 13.24 -8.70 -33.60
CA PHE A 776 12.91 -10.01 -34.16
C PHE A 776 11.80 -10.75 -33.38
N GLY A 777 11.20 -11.76 -34.01
CA GLY A 777 10.12 -12.55 -33.40
C GLY A 777 8.93 -11.67 -33.01
N GLY A 778 8.44 -11.84 -31.78
CA GLY A 778 7.24 -11.15 -31.29
C GLY A 778 7.27 -9.61 -31.41
N ILE A 779 8.42 -8.97 -31.20
CA ILE A 779 8.55 -7.51 -31.31
C ILE A 779 8.37 -7.05 -32.76
N ALA A 780 8.95 -7.79 -33.72
CA ALA A 780 8.78 -7.51 -35.15
C ALA A 780 7.32 -7.72 -35.59
N THR A 781 6.67 -8.77 -35.10
CA THR A 781 5.24 -9.06 -35.39
C THR A 781 4.32 -7.98 -34.82
N ALA A 782 4.54 -7.57 -33.56
CA ALA A 782 3.80 -6.49 -32.91
C ALA A 782 3.94 -5.14 -33.66
N HIS A 783 5.17 -4.77 -34.04
CA HIS A 783 5.43 -3.57 -34.83
C HIS A 783 4.78 -3.64 -36.22
N ALA A 784 4.89 -4.77 -36.92
CA ALA A 784 4.34 -4.96 -38.25
C ALA A 784 2.80 -4.96 -38.29
N LEU A 785 2.13 -5.37 -37.20
CA LEU A 785 0.67 -5.23 -37.05
C LEU A 785 0.27 -3.82 -36.59
N PHE A 786 1.04 -3.19 -35.70
CA PHE A 786 0.78 -1.80 -35.27
C PHE A 786 0.79 -0.81 -36.44
N GLU A 787 1.79 -0.84 -37.33
CA GLU A 787 1.82 0.06 -38.49
C GLU A 787 0.62 -0.17 -39.43
N ARG A 788 0.20 -1.43 -39.66
CA ARG A 788 -1.01 -1.75 -40.44
C ARG A 788 -2.28 -1.18 -39.81
N VAL A 789 -2.43 -1.32 -38.49
CA VAL A 789 -3.56 -0.74 -37.75
C VAL A 789 -3.54 0.78 -37.87
N ALA A 790 -2.36 1.39 -37.76
CA ALA A 790 -2.18 2.83 -37.90
C ALA A 790 -2.38 3.35 -39.34
N ASP A 791 -2.14 2.52 -40.37
CA ASP A 791 -2.50 2.80 -41.76
C ASP A 791 -4.02 2.71 -41.97
N ALA A 792 -4.67 1.66 -41.46
CA ALA A 792 -6.13 1.49 -41.51
C ALA A 792 -6.90 2.55 -40.69
N LEU A 793 -6.25 3.14 -39.68
CA LEU A 793 -6.77 4.26 -38.90
C LEU A 793 -6.67 5.62 -39.60
N GLY A 794 -5.91 5.74 -40.69
CA GLY A 794 -5.82 6.97 -41.48
C GLY A 794 -5.01 8.10 -40.81
N PRO A 795 -4.83 9.22 -41.53
CA PRO A 795 -3.98 10.34 -41.09
C PRO A 795 -4.54 11.16 -39.92
N GLU A 796 -5.78 10.91 -39.51
CA GLU A 796 -6.39 11.57 -38.35
C GLU A 796 -5.92 11.00 -36.99
N PHE A 797 -5.24 9.85 -36.97
CA PHE A 797 -4.57 9.31 -35.78
C PHE A 797 -3.05 9.55 -35.86
N GLU A 798 -2.48 10.21 -34.84
CA GLU A 798 -1.03 10.30 -34.69
C GLU A 798 -0.44 8.96 -34.22
N ARG A 799 0.80 8.66 -34.60
CA ARG A 799 1.53 7.43 -34.23
C ARG A 799 2.65 7.75 -33.25
N ARG A 800 2.82 6.89 -32.25
CA ARG A 800 3.92 6.97 -31.29
C ARG A 800 4.48 5.58 -30.98
N ILE A 801 5.80 5.51 -30.83
CA ILE A 801 6.52 4.38 -30.25
C ILE A 801 7.19 4.87 -28.95
N VAL A 802 7.06 4.09 -27.89
CA VAL A 802 7.80 4.30 -26.64
C VAL A 802 8.65 3.06 -26.41
N ILE A 803 9.96 3.26 -26.37
CA ILE A 803 10.90 2.21 -25.98
C ILE A 803 10.86 2.09 -24.47
N THR A 804 10.74 0.88 -23.93
CA THR A 804 10.51 0.69 -22.49
C THR A 804 11.73 0.19 -21.73
N SER A 805 12.63 -0.57 -22.37
CA SER A 805 13.73 -1.28 -21.66
C SER A 805 15.13 -1.01 -22.24
N ASP A 806 15.23 -0.65 -23.51
CA ASP A 806 16.51 -0.47 -24.19
C ASP A 806 17.01 0.97 -24.10
N ASN A 807 18.00 1.20 -23.23
CA ASN A 807 18.62 2.50 -22.99
C ASN A 807 19.79 2.81 -23.94
N ARG A 808 19.99 2.01 -25.02
CA ARG A 808 20.94 2.36 -26.07
C ARG A 808 20.50 3.64 -26.80
N PRO A 809 21.42 4.56 -27.14
CA PRO A 809 21.07 5.76 -27.89
C PRO A 809 20.69 5.37 -29.33
N LEU A 810 19.53 5.85 -29.77
CA LEU A 810 19.14 5.88 -31.18
C LEU A 810 19.50 7.24 -31.78
N SER A 811 19.88 7.24 -33.04
CA SER A 811 19.98 8.44 -33.88
C SER A 811 18.74 8.59 -34.77
N GLN A 812 18.60 9.74 -35.41
CA GLN A 812 17.56 9.95 -36.43
C GLN A 812 17.80 9.10 -37.71
N ASP A 813 19.03 8.63 -37.93
CA ASP A 813 19.41 7.79 -39.07
C ASP A 813 19.07 6.29 -38.84
N ASP A 814 18.81 5.89 -37.59
CA ASP A 814 18.35 4.54 -37.23
C ASP A 814 16.84 4.33 -37.48
N LEU A 815 16.09 5.39 -37.80
CA LEU A 815 14.63 5.38 -37.89
C LEU A 815 14.12 5.24 -39.34
N PRO A 816 12.99 4.54 -39.57
CA PRO A 816 12.35 4.52 -40.89
C PRO A 816 11.91 5.91 -41.35
N GLN A 817 11.87 6.12 -42.67
CA GLN A 817 11.47 7.40 -43.26
C GLN A 817 10.07 7.82 -42.78
N GLY A 818 9.99 9.02 -42.18
CA GLY A 818 8.76 9.59 -41.62
C GLY A 818 8.72 9.60 -40.09
N TRP A 819 9.45 8.69 -39.43
CA TRP A 819 9.59 8.69 -37.97
C TRP A 819 10.55 9.79 -37.49
N SER A 820 10.21 10.44 -36.38
CA SER A 820 11.06 11.42 -35.69
C SER A 820 11.45 10.93 -34.30
N LEU A 821 12.73 11.08 -33.96
CA LEU A 821 13.20 10.96 -32.57
C LEU A 821 12.83 12.24 -31.80
N VAL A 822 12.25 12.10 -30.62
CA VAL A 822 11.77 13.23 -29.79
C VAL A 822 12.10 12.95 -28.32
N GLY A 823 12.55 13.96 -27.58
CA GLY A 823 12.82 13.85 -26.15
C GLY A 823 11.54 13.65 -25.33
N PRO A 824 11.61 13.03 -24.14
CA PRO A 824 10.43 12.78 -23.30
C PRO A 824 9.73 14.05 -22.77
N THR A 825 10.32 15.23 -22.97
CA THR A 825 9.81 16.54 -22.52
C THR A 825 9.52 17.53 -23.65
N ASP A 826 9.82 17.18 -24.90
CA ASP A 826 9.63 18.10 -26.03
C ASP A 826 8.14 18.16 -26.42
N GLU A 827 7.65 19.32 -26.86
CA GLU A 827 6.26 19.43 -27.35
C GLU A 827 6.06 18.52 -28.57
N SER A 828 4.94 17.79 -28.61
CA SER A 828 4.56 16.87 -29.70
C SER A 828 4.10 17.60 -30.99
N SER A 829 4.64 18.78 -31.25
CA SER A 829 4.17 19.71 -32.28
C SER A 829 4.36 19.15 -33.69
N ASP A 830 3.24 19.10 -34.42
CA ASP A 830 3.12 18.86 -35.87
C ASP A 830 3.78 17.58 -36.44
N ARG A 831 4.03 16.54 -35.63
CA ARG A 831 4.63 15.27 -36.09
C ARG A 831 3.77 14.03 -35.85
N SER A 832 3.48 13.31 -36.93
CA SER A 832 2.58 12.16 -36.94
C SER A 832 3.22 10.82 -36.54
N ALA A 833 4.54 10.76 -36.30
CA ALA A 833 5.28 9.55 -35.97
C ALA A 833 6.46 9.86 -35.04
N VAL A 834 6.30 9.57 -33.75
CA VAL A 834 7.20 10.01 -32.68
C VAL A 834 7.78 8.82 -31.89
N LEU A 835 9.11 8.74 -31.76
CA LEU A 835 9.78 7.76 -30.91
C LEU A 835 10.37 8.41 -29.65
N ILE A 836 10.04 7.87 -28.47
CA ILE A 836 10.52 8.34 -27.16
C ILE A 836 11.36 7.27 -26.47
N THR A 837 12.54 7.68 -25.96
CA THR A 837 13.42 6.88 -25.09
C THR A 837 13.42 7.45 -23.65
N PRO A 838 12.68 6.86 -22.70
CA PRO A 838 12.69 7.24 -21.29
C PRO A 838 13.92 6.64 -20.60
N ALA A 839 15.13 7.09 -21.01
CA ALA A 839 16.42 6.61 -20.52
C ALA A 839 16.57 6.70 -18.99
N ASN A 840 15.76 7.55 -18.34
CA ASN A 840 15.34 7.34 -16.96
C ASN A 840 13.83 7.58 -16.81
N ARG A 841 13.07 6.51 -16.56
CA ARG A 841 11.61 6.55 -16.31
C ARG A 841 11.23 7.43 -15.10
N CYS A 842 12.19 7.71 -14.21
CA CYS A 842 11.98 8.41 -12.95
C CYS A 842 12.19 9.93 -13.02
N ASP A 843 12.62 10.48 -14.16
CA ASP A 843 13.00 11.91 -14.28
C ASP A 843 11.99 12.76 -15.06
N HIS A 844 11.33 12.19 -16.09
CA HIS A 844 10.51 12.95 -17.04
C HIS A 844 9.15 12.29 -17.28
N GLY A 845 8.08 13.09 -17.32
CA GLY A 845 6.70 12.64 -17.48
C GLY A 845 6.31 12.41 -18.93
N LEU A 846 5.91 11.19 -19.27
CA LEU A 846 5.38 10.85 -20.59
C LEU A 846 4.06 11.61 -20.82
N PRO A 847 3.91 12.37 -21.92
CA PRO A 847 2.67 13.10 -22.19
C PRO A 847 1.52 12.15 -22.60
N VAL A 848 0.36 12.25 -21.96
CA VAL A 848 -0.82 11.38 -22.23
C VAL A 848 -2.07 12.22 -22.48
N ARG A 849 -2.77 11.93 -23.58
CA ARG A 849 -3.99 12.62 -24.05
C ARG A 849 -5.28 11.89 -23.68
N PRO A 850 -6.45 12.57 -23.66
CA PRO A 850 -7.77 11.94 -23.52
C PRO A 850 -8.06 10.79 -24.52
N HIS A 851 -7.47 10.86 -25.72
CA HIS A 851 -7.67 9.90 -26.82
C HIS A 851 -6.37 9.22 -27.27
N ASP A 852 -5.39 9.07 -26.37
CA ASP A 852 -4.32 8.07 -26.54
C ASP A 852 -4.91 6.65 -26.47
N VAL A 853 -4.44 5.74 -27.33
CA VAL A 853 -4.80 4.33 -27.31
C VAL A 853 -3.52 3.49 -27.32
N PHE A 854 -3.35 2.64 -26.31
CA PHE A 854 -2.10 1.93 -26.06
C PHE A 854 -2.11 0.52 -26.66
N PHE A 855 -0.95 0.14 -27.18
CA PHE A 855 -0.60 -1.18 -27.68
C PHE A 855 0.63 -1.67 -26.92
N ALA A 856 0.67 -2.94 -26.53
CA ALA A 856 1.78 -3.51 -25.76
C ALA A 856 2.21 -4.88 -26.29
N SER A 857 3.51 -5.18 -26.18
CA SER A 857 4.08 -6.48 -26.57
C SER A 857 4.47 -7.34 -25.37
N ALA A 858 5.48 -6.96 -24.58
CA ALA A 858 5.91 -7.70 -23.40
C ALA A 858 5.00 -7.42 -22.20
N TRP A 859 4.99 -8.31 -21.21
CA TRP A 859 4.16 -8.15 -20.02
C TRP A 859 4.48 -6.88 -19.22
N TRP A 860 5.73 -6.41 -19.21
CA TRP A 860 6.08 -5.14 -18.56
C TRP A 860 5.60 -3.92 -19.36
N ASP A 861 5.51 -4.02 -20.70
CA ASP A 861 4.89 -2.99 -21.55
C ASP A 861 3.39 -2.90 -21.25
N ALA A 862 2.73 -4.06 -21.10
CA ALA A 862 1.31 -4.13 -20.74
C ALA A 862 1.06 -3.58 -19.33
N ALA A 863 1.87 -3.98 -18.35
CA ALA A 863 1.79 -3.47 -16.97
C ALA A 863 1.99 -1.94 -16.91
N ALA A 864 2.92 -1.39 -17.69
CA ALA A 864 3.10 0.05 -17.82
C ALA A 864 1.88 0.71 -18.48
N SER A 865 1.41 0.18 -19.62
CA SER A 865 0.25 0.68 -20.37
C SER A 865 -1.02 0.72 -19.53
N PHE A 866 -1.26 -0.30 -18.72
CA PHE A 866 -2.38 -0.34 -17.78
C PHE A 866 -2.34 0.81 -16.76
N GLY A 867 -1.15 1.16 -16.26
CA GLY A 867 -0.97 2.35 -15.43
C GLY A 867 -1.29 3.64 -16.18
N LEU A 868 -0.83 3.77 -17.43
CA LEU A 868 -1.15 4.92 -18.29
C LEU A 868 -2.66 5.05 -18.52
N ILE A 869 -3.38 3.95 -18.76
CA ILE A 869 -4.84 3.90 -19.00
C ILE A 869 -5.63 4.27 -17.74
N ASP A 870 -5.26 3.74 -16.57
CA ASP A 870 -5.95 4.08 -15.32
C ASP A 870 -5.81 5.58 -14.97
N LEU A 871 -4.66 6.17 -15.30
CA LEU A 871 -4.40 7.59 -15.09
C LEU A 871 -5.04 8.48 -16.15
N GLN A 872 -5.10 8.03 -17.41
CA GLN A 872 -5.89 8.67 -18.46
C GLN A 872 -7.36 8.80 -18.03
N ARG A 873 -7.93 7.71 -17.49
CA ARG A 873 -9.28 7.70 -16.91
C ARG A 873 -9.41 8.64 -15.71
N GLY A 874 -8.40 8.70 -14.84
CA GLY A 874 -8.35 9.63 -13.71
C GLY A 874 -8.29 11.12 -14.10
N PHE A 875 -7.50 11.47 -15.12
CA PHE A 875 -7.32 12.86 -15.57
C PHE A 875 -8.45 13.37 -16.47
N PHE A 876 -9.05 12.49 -17.29
CA PHE A 876 -9.94 12.89 -18.39
C PHE A 876 -11.33 12.25 -18.36
N GLY A 877 -11.58 11.27 -17.47
CA GLY A 877 -12.84 10.53 -17.42
C GLY A 877 -13.02 9.49 -18.54
N CYS A 878 -12.02 9.32 -19.41
CA CYS A 878 -12.02 8.38 -20.53
C CYS A 878 -10.69 7.62 -20.61
N GLY A 879 -10.69 6.42 -21.18
CA GLY A 879 -9.46 5.71 -21.51
C GLY A 879 -9.73 4.34 -22.12
N ALA A 880 -9.17 4.12 -23.30
CA ALA A 880 -9.43 2.97 -24.16
C ALA A 880 -8.89 1.65 -23.59
N ARG A 881 -9.35 0.51 -24.13
CA ARG A 881 -8.81 -0.81 -23.80
C ARG A 881 -7.39 -0.99 -24.34
N LEU A 882 -6.55 -1.72 -23.62
CA LEU A 882 -5.21 -2.09 -24.07
C LEU A 882 -5.30 -3.07 -25.25
N ARG A 883 -4.57 -2.80 -26.34
CA ARG A 883 -4.36 -3.78 -27.42
C ARG A 883 -3.09 -4.59 -27.10
N TYR A 884 -3.26 -5.79 -26.56
CA TYR A 884 -2.16 -6.58 -26.00
C TYR A 884 -1.77 -7.71 -26.98
N PHE A 885 -0.57 -7.60 -27.57
CA PHE A 885 -0.01 -8.60 -28.47
C PHE A 885 0.60 -9.77 -27.68
N ILE A 886 -0.23 -10.75 -27.28
CA ILE A 886 0.22 -11.90 -26.48
C ILE A 886 0.93 -12.91 -27.39
N GLN A 887 2.28 -12.91 -27.35
CA GLN A 887 3.13 -13.75 -28.23
C GLN A 887 3.52 -15.11 -27.63
N ASP A 888 3.40 -15.28 -26.32
CA ASP A 888 3.65 -16.51 -25.57
C ASP A 888 2.93 -16.40 -24.21
N TYR A 889 2.92 -17.47 -23.42
CA TYR A 889 2.58 -17.35 -21.99
C TYR A 889 3.82 -16.88 -21.20
N GLU A 890 4.05 -15.57 -21.23
CA GLU A 890 5.28 -14.95 -20.71
C GLU A 890 5.63 -15.21 -19.23
N PRO A 891 4.71 -15.58 -18.30
CA PRO A 891 5.09 -16.01 -16.96
C PRO A 891 6.06 -17.20 -17.01
N ASN A 892 5.91 -18.12 -17.97
CA ASN A 892 6.82 -19.26 -18.14
C ASN A 892 8.24 -18.87 -18.61
N PHE A 893 8.53 -17.57 -18.84
CA PHE A 893 9.91 -17.07 -19.02
C PHE A 893 10.66 -16.94 -17.68
N SER A 894 10.05 -17.35 -16.56
CA SER A 894 10.69 -17.42 -15.24
C SER A 894 10.12 -18.61 -14.45
N ALA A 895 10.90 -19.15 -13.52
CA ALA A 895 10.35 -20.02 -12.48
C ALA A 895 9.38 -19.22 -11.57
N TRP A 896 8.56 -19.91 -10.76
CA TRP A 896 7.66 -19.26 -9.79
C TRP A 896 8.42 -18.27 -8.89
N SER A 897 8.15 -16.98 -9.10
CA SER A 897 8.94 -15.85 -8.59
C SER A 897 8.15 -14.54 -8.78
N ALA A 898 8.69 -13.41 -8.29
CA ALA A 898 8.04 -12.12 -8.48
C ALA A 898 7.81 -11.74 -9.97
N PRO A 899 8.76 -11.93 -10.91
CA PRO A 899 8.50 -11.78 -12.35
C PRO A 899 7.36 -12.65 -12.87
N TRP A 900 7.23 -13.90 -12.42
CA TRP A 900 6.15 -14.81 -12.84
C TRP A 900 4.77 -14.26 -12.44
N VAL A 901 4.60 -13.83 -11.18
CA VAL A 901 3.33 -13.27 -10.67
C VAL A 901 3.02 -11.91 -11.31
N MET A 902 4.04 -11.08 -11.54
CA MET A 902 3.86 -9.78 -12.18
C MET A 902 3.49 -9.89 -13.66
N ALA A 903 4.00 -10.93 -14.35
CA ALA A 903 3.56 -11.28 -15.70
C ALA A 903 2.15 -11.88 -15.71
N GLU A 904 1.82 -12.81 -14.81
CA GLU A 904 0.48 -13.42 -14.73
C GLU A 904 -0.62 -12.36 -14.53
N ARG A 905 -0.34 -11.37 -13.68
CA ARG A 905 -1.26 -10.28 -13.35
C ARG A 905 -1.77 -9.49 -14.57
N THR A 906 -1.02 -9.40 -15.67
CA THR A 906 -1.45 -8.64 -16.85
C THR A 906 -2.68 -9.27 -17.52
N TYR A 907 -2.75 -10.60 -17.56
CA TYR A 907 -3.85 -11.34 -18.20
C TYR A 907 -5.15 -11.35 -17.38
N HIS A 908 -5.10 -10.92 -16.12
CA HIS A 908 -6.28 -10.82 -15.26
C HIS A 908 -7.11 -9.54 -15.47
N ARG A 909 -6.66 -8.60 -16.31
CA ARG A 909 -7.44 -7.40 -16.72
C ARG A 909 -8.30 -7.66 -17.97
N GLN A 910 -9.12 -8.70 -17.93
CA GLN A 910 -9.83 -9.27 -19.08
C GLN A 910 -10.83 -8.31 -19.76
N ASP A 911 -11.44 -7.40 -18.99
CA ASP A 911 -12.38 -6.39 -19.49
C ASP A 911 -11.68 -5.13 -20.06
N ASP A 912 -10.47 -4.84 -19.60
CA ASP A 912 -9.64 -3.72 -20.09
C ASP A 912 -8.79 -4.10 -21.32
N THR A 913 -8.86 -5.34 -21.79
CA THR A 913 -7.91 -5.90 -22.77
C THR A 913 -8.61 -6.40 -24.03
N VAL A 914 -8.16 -5.91 -25.18
CA VAL A 914 -8.30 -6.56 -26.48
C VAL A 914 -7.07 -7.44 -26.66
N ALA A 915 -7.25 -8.76 -26.50
CA ALA A 915 -6.15 -9.72 -26.59
C ALA A 915 -5.90 -10.12 -28.05
N ILE A 916 -4.65 -10.02 -28.50
CA ILE A 916 -4.24 -10.32 -29.88
C ILE A 916 -3.18 -11.42 -29.80
N VAL A 917 -3.60 -12.67 -30.03
CA VAL A 917 -2.88 -13.88 -29.60
C VAL A 917 -2.20 -14.57 -30.77
N ASN A 918 -0.91 -14.89 -30.60
CA ASN A 918 -0.11 -15.70 -31.52
C ASN A 918 0.19 -17.07 -30.88
N SER A 919 -0.43 -18.18 -31.24
CA SER A 919 -1.45 -18.46 -32.27
C SER A 919 -2.58 -19.28 -31.62
N GLY A 920 -3.36 -20.07 -32.36
CA GLY A 920 -4.45 -20.91 -31.82
C GLY A 920 -4.01 -21.78 -30.65
N PHE A 921 -2.84 -22.43 -30.73
CA PHE A 921 -2.29 -23.22 -29.62
C PHE A 921 -2.10 -22.43 -28.31
N LEU A 922 -1.76 -21.13 -28.41
CA LEU A 922 -1.67 -20.23 -27.24
C LEU A 922 -3.06 -19.75 -26.80
N ALA A 923 -3.99 -19.51 -27.73
CA ALA A 923 -5.37 -19.15 -27.42
C ALA A 923 -6.10 -20.30 -26.67
N ASP A 924 -5.89 -21.55 -27.10
CA ASP A 924 -6.35 -22.77 -26.44
C ASP A 924 -5.76 -22.87 -25.02
N TYR A 925 -4.44 -22.75 -24.89
CA TYR A 925 -3.74 -22.83 -23.61
C TYR A 925 -4.15 -21.73 -22.62
N LEU A 926 -4.39 -20.50 -23.09
CA LEU A 926 -4.96 -19.43 -22.27
C LEU A 926 -6.39 -19.77 -21.82
N GLU A 927 -7.20 -20.40 -22.67
CA GLU A 927 -8.57 -20.78 -22.33
C GLU A 927 -8.65 -21.98 -21.36
N ASP A 928 -7.72 -22.94 -21.46
CA ASP A 928 -7.49 -24.03 -20.50
C ASP A 928 -7.12 -23.49 -19.10
N LEU A 929 -6.32 -22.42 -19.04
CA LEU A 929 -6.02 -21.68 -17.81
C LEU A 929 -7.21 -20.85 -17.28
N GLY A 930 -8.30 -20.75 -18.04
CA GLY A 930 -9.47 -19.94 -17.71
C GLY A 930 -9.31 -18.44 -18.02
N LEU A 931 -8.27 -18.04 -18.77
CA LEU A 931 -8.02 -16.65 -19.16
C LEU A 931 -8.88 -16.28 -20.37
N ARG A 932 -10.07 -15.73 -20.09
CA ARG A 932 -11.12 -15.40 -21.07
C ARG A 932 -11.23 -13.89 -21.22
N PHE A 933 -10.72 -13.34 -22.32
CA PHE A 933 -10.76 -11.91 -22.62
C PHE A 933 -12.11 -11.48 -23.18
N SER A 934 -12.51 -10.24 -22.89
CA SER A 934 -13.77 -9.63 -23.40
C SER A 934 -13.79 -9.52 -24.94
N GLU A 935 -12.62 -9.30 -25.54
CA GLU A 935 -12.39 -9.33 -26.98
C GLU A 935 -11.07 -10.08 -27.24
N ARG A 936 -11.11 -11.17 -28.02
CA ARG A 936 -9.95 -12.01 -28.37
C ARG A 936 -9.84 -12.17 -29.88
N HIS A 937 -8.72 -11.74 -30.42
CA HIS A 937 -8.26 -11.97 -31.79
C HIS A 937 -7.17 -13.05 -31.78
N VAL A 938 -7.21 -13.98 -32.73
CA VAL A 938 -6.21 -15.03 -32.89
C VAL A 938 -5.65 -14.97 -34.31
N PHE A 939 -4.34 -14.86 -34.43
CA PHE A 939 -3.69 -14.65 -35.72
C PHE A 939 -2.56 -15.65 -35.96
N ARG A 940 -2.34 -15.87 -37.24
CA ARG A 940 -1.46 -16.92 -37.77
C ARG A 940 0.03 -16.58 -37.62
N PRO A 941 0.92 -17.54 -37.30
CA PRO A 941 2.36 -17.32 -37.36
C PRO A 941 2.80 -16.99 -38.79
N LEU A 942 3.33 -15.78 -39.00
CA LEU A 942 3.76 -15.30 -40.31
C LEU A 942 4.79 -16.21 -40.98
N TRP A 943 4.60 -16.48 -42.27
CA TRP A 943 5.67 -16.99 -43.12
C TRP A 943 6.68 -15.87 -43.42
N ASN A 944 7.97 -16.12 -43.20
CA ASN A 944 9.00 -15.12 -43.49
C ASN A 944 9.23 -15.00 -45.01
N SER A 945 8.78 -13.89 -45.60
CA SER A 945 8.86 -13.64 -47.05
C SER A 945 10.30 -13.67 -47.60
N GLY A 946 11.32 -13.41 -46.78
CA GLY A 946 12.73 -13.54 -47.15
C GLY A 946 13.19 -14.99 -47.40
N LEU A 947 12.45 -15.99 -46.90
CA LEU A 947 12.62 -17.41 -47.28
C LEU A 947 11.97 -17.73 -48.64
N GLY A 948 11.22 -16.79 -49.24
CA GLY A 948 10.49 -16.99 -50.49
C GLY A 948 9.50 -18.16 -50.42
N ILE A 949 9.17 -18.75 -51.57
CA ILE A 949 8.33 -19.95 -51.63
C ILE A 949 9.11 -21.16 -51.08
N ALA A 950 8.45 -22.00 -50.27
CA ALA A 950 8.97 -23.27 -49.76
C ALA A 950 9.29 -24.26 -50.90
N ASP A 951 10.20 -25.19 -50.66
CA ASP A 951 10.58 -26.23 -51.63
C ASP A 951 10.77 -27.58 -50.93
N ALA A 952 9.67 -28.33 -50.82
CA ALA A 952 9.65 -29.65 -50.17
C ALA A 952 10.34 -30.74 -51.01
N ASP A 953 10.31 -30.63 -52.34
CA ASP A 953 10.88 -31.62 -53.27
C ASP A 953 12.32 -31.24 -53.72
N ALA A 954 12.98 -30.34 -52.99
CA ALA A 954 14.32 -29.83 -53.29
C ALA A 954 15.35 -30.96 -53.56
N THR A 955 15.85 -31.01 -54.79
CA THR A 955 16.85 -31.99 -55.22
C THR A 955 18.23 -31.72 -54.65
N GLY A 956 18.95 -32.76 -54.22
CA GLY A 956 20.34 -32.66 -53.76
C GLY A 956 20.53 -32.56 -52.25
N ARG A 957 19.58 -33.04 -51.44
CA ARG A 957 19.70 -33.07 -49.97
C ARG A 957 20.89 -33.91 -49.49
N GLU A 958 21.65 -33.37 -48.54
CA GLU A 958 22.78 -33.99 -47.86
C GLU A 958 22.35 -34.77 -46.61
N ASP A 959 23.21 -35.65 -46.08
CA ASP A 959 23.05 -36.21 -44.73
C ASP A 959 23.40 -35.14 -43.69
N LEU A 960 22.50 -34.17 -43.56
CA LEU A 960 22.60 -32.99 -42.71
C LEU A 960 21.43 -32.95 -41.72
N LEU A 961 21.80 -32.96 -40.43
CA LEU A 961 20.97 -32.71 -39.27
C LEU A 961 21.13 -31.24 -38.86
N LEU A 962 20.05 -30.47 -38.95
CA LEU A 962 20.01 -29.04 -38.63
C LEU A 962 19.34 -28.84 -37.27
N VAL A 963 20.09 -28.31 -36.30
CA VAL A 963 19.65 -28.13 -34.91
C VAL A 963 19.37 -26.65 -34.67
N TYR A 964 18.18 -26.31 -34.17
CA TYR A 964 17.90 -24.95 -33.69
C TYR A 964 18.55 -24.78 -32.31
N TRP A 965 19.75 -24.20 -32.32
CA TRP A 965 20.64 -24.12 -31.17
C TRP A 965 20.63 -22.71 -30.60
N ARG A 966 20.00 -22.56 -29.44
CA ARG A 966 19.87 -21.31 -28.68
C ARG A 966 20.01 -21.58 -27.18
N PRO A 967 21.22 -21.91 -26.68
CA PRO A 967 21.39 -22.43 -25.33
C PRO A 967 21.01 -21.44 -24.23
N HIS A 968 21.07 -20.12 -24.47
CA HIS A 968 20.66 -19.10 -23.51
C HIS A 968 19.13 -18.82 -23.52
N VAL A 969 18.38 -19.46 -24.41
CA VAL A 969 16.92 -19.38 -24.46
C VAL A 969 16.37 -20.67 -23.87
N GLU A 970 16.08 -20.66 -22.56
CA GLU A 970 15.65 -21.83 -21.78
C GLU A 970 14.57 -22.68 -22.46
N ARG A 971 13.55 -22.05 -23.05
CA ARG A 971 12.46 -22.74 -23.79
C ARG A 971 12.92 -23.51 -25.03
N ASN A 972 14.14 -23.31 -25.54
CA ASN A 972 14.75 -24.11 -26.60
C ASN A 972 15.58 -25.29 -26.07
N LEU A 973 15.67 -25.47 -24.74
CA LEU A 973 16.13 -26.69 -24.06
C LEU A 973 17.55 -27.18 -24.42
N GLY A 974 18.50 -26.26 -24.56
CA GLY A 974 19.90 -26.55 -24.96
C GLY A 974 20.53 -27.79 -24.29
N PRO A 975 20.49 -27.95 -22.95
CA PRO A 975 21.04 -29.13 -22.27
C PRO A 975 20.35 -30.45 -22.63
N ILE A 976 19.03 -30.44 -22.85
CA ILE A 976 18.26 -31.62 -23.28
C ILE A 976 18.58 -31.96 -24.74
N VAL A 977 18.73 -30.94 -25.60
CA VAL A 977 19.17 -31.11 -27.00
C VAL A 977 20.56 -31.76 -27.06
N GLN A 978 21.52 -31.26 -26.27
CA GLN A 978 22.88 -31.81 -26.21
C GLN A 978 22.87 -33.26 -25.71
N SER A 979 22.12 -33.56 -24.64
CA SER A 979 21.98 -34.91 -24.08
C SER A 979 21.32 -35.89 -25.07
N ALA A 980 20.26 -35.47 -25.76
CA ALA A 980 19.60 -36.29 -26.78
C ALA A 980 20.49 -36.59 -27.99
N LEU A 981 21.29 -35.60 -28.43
CA LEU A 981 22.25 -35.78 -29.53
C LEU A 981 23.38 -36.73 -29.14
N ALA A 982 23.93 -36.61 -27.93
CA ALA A 982 24.92 -37.53 -27.39
C ALA A 982 24.37 -38.96 -27.30
N GLN A 983 23.18 -39.13 -26.72
CA GLN A 983 22.54 -40.44 -26.57
C GLN A 983 22.20 -41.08 -27.93
N TRP A 984 21.78 -40.32 -28.93
CA TRP A 984 21.58 -40.81 -30.30
C TRP A 984 22.90 -41.26 -30.97
N LEU A 985 23.99 -40.50 -30.76
CA LEU A 985 25.34 -40.87 -31.22
C LEU A 985 25.86 -42.15 -30.57
N GLU A 986 25.58 -42.37 -29.29
CA GLU A 986 25.96 -43.59 -28.55
C GLU A 986 25.11 -44.81 -28.94
N GLN A 987 23.81 -44.62 -29.18
CA GLN A 987 22.89 -45.69 -29.56
C GLN A 987 23.07 -46.14 -31.02
N ASN A 988 23.53 -45.27 -31.92
CA ASN A 988 23.73 -45.59 -33.33
C ASN A 988 25.02 -44.97 -33.92
N PRO A 989 26.22 -45.30 -33.40
CA PRO A 989 27.46 -44.62 -33.78
C PRO A 989 27.78 -44.75 -35.27
N TYR A 990 27.62 -45.94 -35.85
CA TYR A 990 27.88 -46.18 -37.28
C TYR A 990 26.86 -45.47 -38.19
N GLY A 991 25.57 -45.45 -37.82
CA GLY A 991 24.55 -44.75 -38.59
C GLY A 991 24.64 -43.23 -38.46
N ALA A 992 25.04 -42.72 -37.29
CA ALA A 992 25.17 -41.30 -37.00
C ALA A 992 26.46 -40.68 -37.60
N GLN A 993 27.55 -41.44 -37.74
CA GLN A 993 28.83 -40.93 -38.28
C GLN A 993 28.73 -40.21 -39.63
N ARG A 994 27.83 -40.64 -40.52
CA ARG A 994 27.60 -40.01 -41.83
C ARG A 994 26.95 -38.62 -41.75
N TRP A 995 26.25 -38.31 -40.65
CA TRP A 995 25.43 -37.12 -40.52
C TRP A 995 26.25 -35.91 -40.05
N ARG A 996 26.30 -34.87 -40.87
CA ARG A 996 26.80 -33.55 -40.45
C ARG A 996 25.77 -32.92 -39.51
N ILE A 997 26.21 -32.43 -38.35
CA ILE A 997 25.34 -31.82 -37.33
C ILE A 997 25.68 -30.33 -37.27
N LEU A 998 24.73 -29.46 -37.62
CA LEU A 998 24.92 -28.01 -37.66
C LEU A 998 23.92 -27.29 -36.76
N GLY A 999 24.41 -26.49 -35.81
CA GLY A 999 23.61 -25.65 -34.93
C GLY A 999 23.38 -24.25 -35.51
N ILE A 1000 22.13 -23.77 -35.51
CA ILE A 1000 21.73 -22.47 -36.03
C ILE A 1000 20.83 -21.70 -35.06
N GLY A 1001 20.93 -20.36 -35.08
CA GLY A 1001 19.98 -19.44 -34.43
C GLY A 1001 20.61 -18.46 -33.43
N GLU A 1002 21.74 -18.83 -32.84
CA GLU A 1002 22.47 -18.03 -31.84
C GLU A 1002 23.98 -18.30 -31.96
N ASP A 1003 24.79 -17.26 -31.82
CA ASP A 1003 26.24 -17.31 -32.00
C ASP A 1003 26.93 -17.97 -30.79
N GLY A 1004 27.98 -18.76 -31.02
CA GLY A 1004 28.65 -19.54 -29.97
C GLY A 1004 29.86 -20.33 -30.48
N GLU A 1005 30.33 -21.28 -29.66
CA GLU A 1005 31.40 -22.21 -30.01
C GLU A 1005 30.86 -23.61 -30.37
N ASP A 1006 31.65 -24.39 -31.11
CA ASP A 1006 31.32 -25.78 -31.48
C ASP A 1006 31.12 -26.68 -30.25
N VAL A 1007 30.00 -27.38 -30.21
CA VAL A 1007 29.52 -28.09 -29.02
C VAL A 1007 30.00 -29.54 -29.07
N GLN A 1008 30.81 -29.97 -28.10
CA GLN A 1008 31.17 -31.38 -27.95
C GLN A 1008 29.95 -32.20 -27.51
N LEU A 1009 29.67 -33.31 -28.19
CA LEU A 1009 28.55 -34.22 -27.92
C LEU A 1009 29.01 -35.56 -27.34
N THR A 1010 30.12 -36.09 -27.86
CA THR A 1010 30.79 -37.31 -27.38
C THR A 1010 32.30 -37.16 -27.64
N ASP A 1011 33.15 -38.02 -27.08
CA ASP A 1011 34.62 -37.97 -27.27
C ASP A 1011 35.09 -37.89 -28.73
N TRP A 1012 34.28 -38.38 -29.67
CA TRP A 1012 34.60 -38.45 -31.11
C TRP A 1012 33.71 -37.55 -32.00
N ARG A 1013 32.76 -36.79 -31.43
CA ARG A 1013 31.84 -35.95 -32.22
C ARG A 1013 31.44 -34.64 -31.53
N SER A 1014 31.53 -33.56 -32.30
CA SER A 1014 30.93 -32.26 -32.02
C SER A 1014 29.77 -31.94 -32.99
N MET A 1015 28.99 -30.92 -32.65
CA MET A 1015 28.11 -30.16 -33.54
C MET A 1015 28.79 -28.84 -33.89
N THR A 1016 28.83 -28.50 -35.18
CA THR A 1016 29.37 -27.21 -35.61
C THR A 1016 28.31 -26.12 -35.52
N THR A 1017 28.65 -25.00 -34.89
CA THR A 1017 27.75 -23.85 -34.75
C THR A 1017 27.94 -22.87 -35.91
N LEU A 1018 26.84 -22.35 -36.44
CA LEU A 1018 26.82 -21.40 -37.57
C LEU A 1018 26.23 -20.03 -37.19
N GLY A 1019 25.79 -19.87 -35.94
CA GLY A 1019 25.28 -18.61 -35.44
C GLY A 1019 23.93 -18.17 -36.02
N LYS A 1020 23.72 -16.85 -36.04
CA LYS A 1020 22.55 -16.19 -36.62
C LYS A 1020 22.77 -15.91 -38.11
N LEU A 1021 22.28 -16.82 -38.95
CA LEU A 1021 22.39 -16.76 -40.41
C LEU A 1021 21.55 -15.64 -41.06
N THR A 1022 21.94 -15.24 -42.28
CA THR A 1022 21.04 -14.47 -43.15
C THR A 1022 19.90 -15.36 -43.64
N LEU A 1023 18.76 -14.77 -44.05
CA LEU A 1023 17.63 -15.53 -44.60
C LEU A 1023 18.00 -16.27 -45.90
N SER A 1024 18.95 -15.75 -46.68
CA SER A 1024 19.48 -16.44 -47.86
C SER A 1024 20.26 -17.70 -47.49
N ASP A 1025 21.14 -17.62 -46.51
CA ASP A 1025 21.97 -18.75 -46.06
C ASP A 1025 21.13 -19.80 -45.31
N TYR A 1026 20.17 -19.35 -44.49
CA TYR A 1026 19.21 -20.24 -43.83
C TYR A 1026 18.36 -20.98 -44.87
N ARG A 1027 17.81 -20.30 -45.87
CA ARG A 1027 17.10 -20.94 -47.00
C ARG A 1027 17.99 -21.94 -47.74
N ALA A 1028 19.27 -21.61 -47.96
CA ALA A 1028 20.22 -22.53 -48.61
C ALA A 1028 20.45 -23.80 -47.78
N LEU A 1029 20.47 -23.73 -46.44
CA LEU A 1029 20.54 -24.91 -45.57
C LEU A 1029 19.22 -25.69 -45.54
N LEU A 1030 18.06 -25.03 -45.45
CA LEU A 1030 16.74 -25.68 -45.43
C LEU A 1030 16.52 -26.57 -46.67
N ARG A 1031 16.96 -26.12 -47.85
CA ARG A 1031 16.93 -26.89 -49.11
C ARG A 1031 17.87 -28.10 -49.13
N ARG A 1032 18.89 -28.13 -48.28
CA ARG A 1032 19.96 -29.15 -48.25
C ARG A 1032 19.81 -30.15 -47.10
N ALA A 1033 19.20 -29.75 -45.99
CA ALA A 1033 19.01 -30.60 -44.83
C ALA A 1033 17.98 -31.71 -45.08
N LYS A 1034 18.11 -32.80 -44.32
CA LYS A 1034 17.17 -33.94 -44.32
C LYS A 1034 16.42 -34.06 -43.00
N VAL A 1035 17.08 -33.76 -41.88
CA VAL A 1035 16.51 -33.85 -40.54
C VAL A 1035 16.67 -32.51 -39.82
N GLY A 1036 15.62 -32.08 -39.13
CA GLY A 1036 15.60 -30.92 -38.26
C GLY A 1036 15.37 -31.32 -36.82
N LEU A 1037 15.99 -30.60 -35.88
CA LEU A 1037 15.72 -30.70 -34.45
C LEU A 1037 15.44 -29.29 -33.91
N CYS A 1038 14.20 -29.03 -33.48
CA CYS A 1038 13.82 -27.74 -32.91
C CYS A 1038 12.82 -27.93 -31.77
N LEU A 1039 13.24 -27.59 -30.56
CA LEU A 1039 12.40 -27.69 -29.36
C LEU A 1039 11.87 -26.30 -28.96
N MET A 1040 10.66 -26.27 -28.40
CA MET A 1040 9.97 -25.10 -27.87
C MET A 1040 9.08 -25.54 -26.69
N LEU A 1041 9.56 -25.37 -25.46
CA LEU A 1041 8.83 -25.63 -24.22
C LEU A 1041 7.87 -24.46 -23.90
N SER A 1042 6.86 -24.31 -24.74
CA SER A 1042 5.80 -23.30 -24.64
C SER A 1042 4.62 -23.72 -25.53
N PRO A 1043 3.39 -23.20 -25.32
CA PRO A 1043 2.26 -23.45 -26.22
C PRO A 1043 2.46 -22.85 -27.62
N HIS A 1044 3.34 -21.86 -27.79
CA HIS A 1044 3.65 -21.28 -29.11
C HIS A 1044 4.33 -22.34 -30.01
N PRO A 1045 3.98 -22.43 -31.31
CA PRO A 1045 4.52 -23.46 -32.21
C PRO A 1045 6.01 -23.29 -32.52
N SER A 1046 6.48 -22.04 -32.52
CA SER A 1046 7.78 -21.60 -33.06
C SER A 1046 7.82 -21.65 -34.60
N TYR A 1047 8.65 -20.79 -35.20
CA TYR A 1047 8.78 -20.66 -36.65
C TYR A 1047 9.67 -21.76 -37.28
N PRO A 1048 10.89 -22.06 -36.74
CA PRO A 1048 11.79 -23.03 -37.35
C PRO A 1048 11.26 -24.46 -37.56
N PRO A 1049 10.43 -25.08 -36.69
CA PRO A 1049 9.93 -26.43 -36.98
C PRO A 1049 8.94 -26.44 -38.16
N LEU A 1050 8.16 -25.36 -38.31
CA LEU A 1050 7.23 -25.18 -39.43
C LEU A 1050 8.00 -24.84 -40.73
N GLU A 1051 9.03 -23.99 -40.65
CA GLU A 1051 9.92 -23.67 -41.77
C GLU A 1051 10.69 -24.93 -42.24
N MET A 1052 11.25 -25.74 -41.33
CA MET A 1052 11.90 -27.01 -41.68
C MET A 1052 10.92 -28.02 -42.29
N GLY A 1053 9.68 -28.11 -41.79
CA GLY A 1053 8.64 -28.97 -42.35
C GLY A 1053 8.23 -28.55 -43.77
N ALA A 1054 8.02 -27.25 -43.99
CA ALA A 1054 7.71 -26.67 -45.31
C ALA A 1054 8.82 -26.92 -46.34
N PHE A 1055 10.09 -26.90 -45.92
CA PHE A 1055 11.23 -27.28 -46.74
C PHE A 1055 11.51 -28.79 -46.73
N GLY A 1056 10.52 -29.64 -46.47
CA GLY A 1056 10.55 -31.09 -46.72
C GLY A 1056 11.55 -31.88 -45.87
N MET A 1057 11.84 -31.41 -44.65
CA MET A 1057 12.69 -32.11 -43.69
C MET A 1057 11.86 -33.04 -42.78
N ARG A 1058 12.48 -34.09 -42.25
CA ARG A 1058 11.98 -34.82 -41.09
C ARG A 1058 12.26 -33.99 -39.84
N VAL A 1059 11.25 -33.46 -39.15
CA VAL A 1059 11.44 -32.53 -38.03
C VAL A 1059 11.11 -33.23 -36.71
N VAL A 1060 12.07 -33.28 -35.80
CA VAL A 1060 11.87 -33.67 -34.40
C VAL A 1060 11.62 -32.41 -33.58
N THR A 1061 10.49 -32.38 -32.88
CA THR A 1061 10.07 -31.27 -32.01
C THR A 1061 9.37 -31.81 -30.74
N ASN A 1062 8.84 -30.95 -29.88
CA ASN A 1062 8.12 -31.38 -28.67
C ASN A 1062 6.67 -30.90 -28.62
N GLY A 1063 5.83 -31.74 -28.01
CA GLY A 1063 4.50 -31.33 -27.57
C GLY A 1063 4.57 -30.43 -26.33
N PHE A 1064 3.50 -29.66 -26.08
CA PHE A 1064 3.33 -28.87 -24.85
C PHE A 1064 1.85 -28.56 -24.59
N SER A 1065 1.26 -29.12 -23.53
CA SER A 1065 -0.19 -29.06 -23.28
C SER A 1065 -1.00 -29.49 -24.51
N SER A 1066 -1.85 -28.61 -25.08
CA SER A 1066 -2.62 -28.80 -26.32
C SER A 1066 -1.77 -28.76 -27.60
N LYS A 1067 -0.51 -28.29 -27.54
CA LYS A 1067 0.36 -28.23 -28.72
C LYS A 1067 0.88 -29.61 -29.12
N ASP A 1068 0.47 -30.04 -30.30
CA ASP A 1068 1.11 -31.08 -31.11
C ASP A 1068 1.31 -30.56 -32.55
N LEU A 1069 2.55 -30.57 -33.03
CA LEU A 1069 2.92 -30.12 -34.37
C LEU A 1069 2.93 -31.26 -35.42
N SER A 1070 2.66 -32.51 -35.03
CA SER A 1070 2.44 -33.61 -35.98
C SER A 1070 1.20 -33.37 -36.86
N ARG A 1071 0.25 -32.55 -36.38
CA ARG A 1071 -0.96 -32.13 -37.13
C ARG A 1071 -0.67 -31.43 -38.46
N PHE A 1072 0.54 -30.89 -38.65
CA PHE A 1072 0.96 -30.25 -39.89
C PHE A 1072 1.33 -31.24 -41.00
N GLY A 1073 1.48 -32.52 -40.69
CA GLY A 1073 1.67 -33.59 -41.67
C GLY A 1073 2.83 -34.54 -41.37
N ASP A 1074 2.89 -35.60 -42.17
CA ASP A 1074 3.73 -36.80 -42.00
C ASP A 1074 5.24 -36.54 -41.78
N GLY A 1075 5.74 -35.33 -42.03
CA GLY A 1075 7.13 -34.90 -41.84
C GLY A 1075 7.52 -34.46 -40.42
N ILE A 1076 6.58 -34.06 -39.56
CA ILE A 1076 6.87 -33.54 -38.21
C ILE A 1076 6.50 -34.57 -37.13
N GLU A 1077 7.41 -34.82 -36.19
CA GLU A 1077 7.21 -35.71 -35.05
C GLU A 1077 7.36 -34.93 -33.74
N SER A 1078 6.27 -34.78 -32.99
CA SER A 1078 6.26 -34.14 -31.67
C SER A 1078 6.39 -35.20 -30.57
N VAL A 1079 7.44 -35.12 -29.76
CA VAL A 1079 7.71 -36.08 -28.67
C VAL A 1079 7.71 -35.41 -27.28
N PRO A 1080 7.67 -36.18 -26.18
CA PRO A 1080 7.98 -35.65 -24.86
C PRO A 1080 9.39 -35.02 -24.84
N PRO A 1081 9.60 -33.86 -24.19
CA PRO A 1081 10.88 -33.15 -24.19
C PRO A 1081 11.90 -33.77 -23.21
N VAL A 1082 12.25 -35.05 -23.42
CA VAL A 1082 13.24 -35.81 -22.64
C VAL A 1082 14.25 -36.49 -23.57
N PRO A 1083 15.52 -36.68 -23.15
CA PRO A 1083 16.59 -37.14 -24.03
C PRO A 1083 16.26 -38.43 -24.78
N GLU A 1084 15.67 -39.42 -24.11
CA GLU A 1084 15.39 -40.75 -24.65
C GLU A 1084 14.37 -40.71 -25.80
N ALA A 1085 13.33 -39.88 -25.64
CA ALA A 1085 12.28 -39.74 -26.63
C ALA A 1085 12.78 -39.00 -27.87
N ILE A 1086 13.59 -37.95 -27.67
CA ILE A 1086 14.21 -37.16 -28.74
C ILE A 1086 15.27 -37.99 -29.48
N ALA A 1087 16.14 -38.72 -28.76
CA ALA A 1087 17.14 -39.61 -29.36
C ALA A 1087 16.48 -40.73 -30.20
N GLY A 1088 15.40 -41.32 -29.70
CA GLY A 1088 14.61 -42.29 -30.45
C GLY A 1088 13.94 -41.71 -31.70
N ALA A 1089 13.45 -40.48 -31.64
CA ALA A 1089 12.89 -39.77 -32.80
C ALA A 1089 13.96 -39.37 -33.83
N LEU A 1090 15.15 -38.93 -33.39
CA LEU A 1090 16.32 -38.72 -34.25
C LEU A 1090 16.74 -40.03 -34.94
N GLY A 1091 16.68 -41.16 -34.23
CA GLY A 1091 16.83 -42.50 -34.80
C GLY A 1091 15.88 -42.73 -35.97
N ARG A 1092 14.56 -42.63 -35.73
CA ARG A 1092 13.52 -42.80 -36.78
C ARG A 1092 13.69 -41.82 -37.95
N ALA A 1093 13.92 -40.55 -37.66
CA ALA A 1093 14.08 -39.50 -38.66
C ALA A 1093 15.32 -39.72 -39.55
N THR A 1094 16.42 -40.22 -38.99
CA THR A 1094 17.65 -40.51 -39.75
C THR A 1094 17.62 -41.86 -40.47
N GLU A 1095 16.87 -42.84 -39.95
CA GLU A 1095 16.60 -44.13 -40.60
C GLU A 1095 15.63 -44.00 -41.78
N TYR A 1096 14.61 -43.14 -41.69
CA TYR A 1096 13.71 -42.78 -42.80
C TYR A 1096 14.49 -42.38 -44.07
N TRP A 1097 15.58 -41.63 -43.91
CA TRP A 1097 16.46 -41.24 -45.01
C TRP A 1097 17.54 -42.29 -45.35
N ALA A 1098 17.78 -43.29 -44.51
CA ALA A 1098 18.69 -44.40 -44.78
C ALA A 1098 18.09 -45.46 -45.72
N THR A 1099 16.78 -45.70 -45.64
CA THR A 1099 16.09 -46.79 -46.36
C THR A 1099 15.83 -46.54 -47.86
N GLY A 1100 16.14 -45.34 -48.35
CA GLY A 1100 16.04 -44.98 -49.78
C GLY A 1100 14.77 -44.21 -50.13
N ASN A 1101 14.80 -42.89 -49.94
CA ASN A 1101 13.83 -41.89 -50.39
C ASN A 1101 12.34 -42.34 -50.43
N PRO A 1102 11.65 -42.44 -49.27
CA PRO A 1102 10.33 -43.08 -49.19
C PRO A 1102 9.14 -42.32 -49.83
N GLY A 1103 9.37 -41.14 -50.42
CA GLY A 1103 8.34 -40.30 -51.04
C GLY A 1103 8.39 -38.84 -50.55
N SER A 1104 7.58 -37.99 -51.19
CA SER A 1104 7.40 -36.59 -50.79
C SER A 1104 6.72 -36.51 -49.42
N LEU A 1105 7.27 -35.70 -48.51
CA LEU A 1105 6.69 -35.46 -47.19
C LEU A 1105 5.56 -34.45 -47.31
N LYS A 1106 4.37 -34.82 -46.82
CA LYS A 1106 3.25 -33.88 -46.74
C LYS A 1106 3.47 -32.87 -45.63
N PHE A 1107 3.21 -31.62 -45.96
CA PHE A 1107 3.13 -30.51 -45.01
C PHE A 1107 1.98 -29.59 -45.44
N ASP A 1108 0.99 -29.39 -44.57
CA ASP A 1108 -0.11 -28.46 -44.80
C ASP A 1108 -0.05 -27.29 -43.80
N PHE A 1109 0.55 -26.20 -44.24
CA PHE A 1109 0.64 -24.97 -43.46
C PHE A 1109 -0.69 -24.21 -43.38
N ASN A 1110 -1.61 -24.42 -44.34
CA ASN A 1110 -2.85 -23.66 -44.48
C ASN A 1110 -3.99 -24.33 -43.72
N GLY A 1111 -4.25 -25.62 -43.96
CA GLY A 1111 -5.31 -26.36 -43.27
C GLY A 1111 -5.11 -26.44 -41.76
N ALA A 1112 -3.85 -26.53 -41.30
CA ALA A 1112 -3.50 -26.57 -39.88
C ALA A 1112 -3.64 -25.21 -39.14
N PHE A 1113 -4.01 -24.13 -39.84
CA PHE A 1113 -4.29 -22.79 -39.31
C PHE A 1113 -5.56 -22.16 -39.96
N ALA A 1114 -6.49 -22.97 -40.48
CA ALA A 1114 -7.58 -22.50 -41.32
C ALA A 1114 -8.60 -21.57 -40.63
N ASP A 1115 -8.69 -21.61 -39.29
CA ASP A 1115 -9.56 -20.77 -38.47
C ASP A 1115 -8.85 -19.52 -37.90
N GLU A 1116 -7.59 -19.27 -38.26
CA GLU A 1116 -6.79 -18.13 -37.78
C GLU A 1116 -6.71 -16.99 -38.82
N VAL A 1117 -6.78 -15.74 -38.37
CA VAL A 1117 -6.88 -14.56 -39.25
C VAL A 1117 -5.50 -14.10 -39.74
N GLU A 1118 -5.42 -13.67 -41.00
CA GLU A 1118 -4.23 -13.03 -41.58
C GLU A 1118 -4.09 -11.57 -41.11
N LEU A 1119 -2.87 -11.04 -41.02
CA LEU A 1119 -2.60 -9.75 -40.36
C LEU A 1119 -3.27 -8.54 -41.00
N ASP A 1120 -3.49 -8.55 -42.32
CA ASP A 1120 -4.05 -7.40 -43.03
C ASP A 1120 -5.55 -7.23 -42.75
N ASP A 1121 -6.31 -8.34 -42.68
CA ASP A 1121 -7.73 -8.33 -42.31
C ASP A 1121 -7.90 -7.95 -40.82
N LEU A 1122 -7.11 -8.57 -39.94
CA LEU A 1122 -7.10 -8.28 -38.50
C LEU A 1122 -6.77 -6.81 -38.19
N ALA A 1123 -5.90 -6.18 -38.96
CA ALA A 1123 -5.59 -4.77 -38.77
C ALA A 1123 -6.82 -3.86 -38.96
N GLY A 1124 -7.71 -4.21 -39.91
CA GLY A 1124 -8.97 -3.51 -40.15
C GLY A 1124 -9.98 -3.68 -39.00
N GLU A 1125 -10.06 -4.88 -38.42
CA GLU A 1125 -10.91 -5.14 -37.26
C GLU A 1125 -10.45 -4.36 -36.02
N ILE A 1126 -9.15 -4.42 -35.69
CA ILE A 1126 -8.56 -3.67 -34.57
C ILE A 1126 -8.75 -2.16 -34.79
N ALA A 1127 -8.50 -1.63 -35.99
CA ALA A 1127 -8.72 -0.22 -36.32
C ALA A 1127 -10.18 0.21 -36.12
N THR A 1128 -11.13 -0.66 -36.47
CA THR A 1128 -12.57 -0.42 -36.24
C THR A 1128 -12.88 -0.35 -34.73
N GLY A 1129 -12.34 -1.27 -33.94
CA GLY A 1129 -12.46 -1.23 -32.48
C GLY A 1129 -11.81 0.01 -31.84
N VAL A 1130 -10.65 0.44 -32.34
CA VAL A 1130 -9.96 1.66 -31.87
C VAL A 1130 -10.80 2.91 -32.13
N ARG A 1131 -11.40 3.07 -33.32
CA ARG A 1131 -12.32 4.18 -33.64
C ARG A 1131 -13.52 4.22 -32.68
N SER A 1132 -14.09 3.05 -32.36
CA SER A 1132 -15.19 2.91 -31.41
C SER A 1132 -14.79 3.33 -29.99
N ASP A 1133 -13.65 2.86 -29.49
CA ASP A 1133 -13.15 3.19 -28.14
C ASP A 1133 -12.89 4.70 -27.94
N VAL A 1134 -12.54 5.46 -29.00
CA VAL A 1134 -12.37 6.93 -28.93
C VAL A 1134 -13.61 7.74 -29.34
N GLY A 1135 -14.74 7.08 -29.62
CA GLY A 1135 -16.01 7.75 -29.94
C GLY A 1135 -16.13 8.31 -31.36
N LEU A 1136 -15.25 7.93 -32.29
CA LEU A 1136 -15.29 8.35 -33.70
C LEU A 1136 -16.15 7.37 -34.52
N SER A 1137 -17.31 7.82 -34.99
CA SER A 1137 -18.25 7.01 -35.76
C SER A 1137 -17.65 6.47 -37.06
N THR A 1138 -17.98 5.23 -37.42
CA THR A 1138 -17.49 4.50 -38.61
C THR A 1138 -18.02 5.06 -39.93
N SER A 1139 -17.45 6.19 -40.36
CA SER A 1139 -17.70 6.82 -41.67
C SER A 1139 -17.06 6.00 -42.81
N SER A 1140 -17.76 4.93 -43.23
CA SER A 1140 -17.59 4.21 -44.52
C SER A 1140 -16.13 4.03 -44.98
N ALA A 1141 -15.49 2.95 -44.52
CA ALA A 1141 -14.17 2.57 -45.02
C ALA A 1141 -14.18 2.39 -46.55
N VAL A 1142 -13.37 3.20 -47.24
CA VAL A 1142 -13.12 3.01 -48.68
C VAL A 1142 -12.14 1.85 -48.82
N LEU A 1143 -12.66 0.69 -49.21
CA LEU A 1143 -11.85 -0.45 -49.65
C LEU A 1143 -11.00 -0.02 -50.85
N LEU A 1144 -9.70 0.22 -50.64
CA LEU A 1144 -8.74 0.41 -51.71
C LEU A 1144 -8.54 -0.95 -52.43
N PRO A 1145 -8.78 -1.05 -53.76
CA PRO A 1145 -8.81 -2.33 -54.44
C PRO A 1145 -7.43 -2.79 -54.91
N ARG A 1146 -6.83 -3.73 -54.16
CA ARG A 1146 -5.70 -4.62 -54.53
C ARG A 1146 -4.39 -3.96 -54.97
#